data_AF-A0A7Y8HU13-F1
#
_entry.id   AF-A0A7Y8HU13-F1
#
_cell.length_a   1.000
_cell.length_b   1.000
_cell.length_c   1.000
_cell.angle_alpha   90.00
_cell.angle_beta   90.00
_cell.angle_gamma   90.00
#
_symmetry.space_group_name_H-M   'P 1'
#
loop_
_entity.id
_entity.type
_entity.pdbx_description
1 polymer ?
#
loop_
_entity_poly.entity_id
_entity_poly.type
_entity_poly.pdbx_seq_one_letter_code
_entity_poly.pdbx_strand_id
1 'polypeptide(L)'
;MTNSWTDIENADVVLIMGCNPAENHPLAMKHVLKAKEKGATIINVDPRFCRSSSQADIYAPMRSGTDIAFIGGMIKYAIDHGLYNTKYVRECTNALLMVNSGFETCEEGTKGVFSGLTTPGTYYPHLDATLDAAYTKTTWDYDAPLTPTVAANLTDSGTVFDKLKKQFANYTIENVCAITGTPEALYQEICETFCSTYPDNKSATILYAMGTTQHTIGSQNIRAYSILQLLLGNMGVAGGGINALRGQVNVQGATDQAVLHHILPGYLKVPTPSQTTLTDYMNANYNSAHAVNPVHNYTVRGTSGVDPISVHWWKNGRKYIAALLKAWWPGVDCDTGYSYLLKKTGDHSILTMFDEMSQGHIDGAIFVGENPAVSDPDSDHVRAALANLEWLVCVDPFETETAAFWRLNTLANTTVYLLPCAVGIEKYGSFTNSSRWLQWSWSGGNPPGEARTDLDILVDLGTRLKTAFSAEPQMSNLNWPCFGYTGQTGDALAELVAKEMHGYFWNGSSWVLHNGTFLNFPDYTGPDYLYACGNWLHCGSFAVSLDAFESPNQGAIWPAGGVGNRAKRRYPIDVGNAGWTDPGKLCSSLYSYWSWCWPVNRRIVYNRASMYLSDKDLTTLAGDPLAPQKYVVKWDPAASTFRGDVIDGGGNPGPGTWPYPFIMLKDGHGHLFGGWTLSDGPFPWHYEPAESPIAYPSWLGTYRMNPTVHLYDPGNVATNFAEHGDDEYNIFATSYRITEHYHTGTMTRNIPILIELQPEPFVEISEELAADTTGTLVKNSDTNGPISNGDDVIVTSARGSITVKACVTKRFKPFRVNGTIVHQVGIIWHWGFMGLSTGDSGNILTPYIGDANTRIPESKCFRVNIEKV
;
A
#
# COMPACT_ATOMS: atom_id res chain seq x y z
N MET A 1 -4.17 5.84 0.99
CA MET A 1 -5.63 5.80 1.18
C MET A 1 -6.30 6.53 0.04
N THR A 2 -7.50 6.10 -0.33
CA THR A 2 -8.33 6.83 -1.30
C THR A 2 -8.96 8.07 -0.67
N ASN A 3 -9.25 8.00 0.63
CA ASN A 3 -9.85 9.08 1.42
C ASN A 3 -8.84 9.62 2.45
N SER A 4 -9.32 10.28 3.50
CA SER A 4 -8.51 10.85 4.59
C SER A 4 -8.84 10.23 5.95
N TRP A 5 -7.98 10.47 6.95
CA TRP A 5 -8.26 10.08 8.34
C TRP A 5 -9.57 10.67 8.86
N THR A 6 -9.80 11.95 8.55
CA THR A 6 -10.98 12.69 8.97
C THR A 6 -12.25 12.18 8.34
N ASP A 7 -12.18 11.60 7.14
CA ASP A 7 -13.37 11.16 6.40
C ASP A 7 -13.98 9.85 6.92
N ILE A 8 -13.22 9.06 7.69
CA ILE A 8 -13.71 7.82 8.32
C ILE A 8 -14.96 8.11 9.17
N GLU A 9 -15.07 9.30 9.77
CA GLU A 9 -16.21 9.67 10.61
C GLU A 9 -17.54 9.85 9.86
N ASN A 10 -17.54 9.70 8.53
CA ASN A 10 -18.73 9.79 7.67
C ASN A 10 -19.27 8.42 7.24
N ALA A 11 -18.60 7.33 7.62
CA ALA A 11 -18.97 5.96 7.27
C ALA A 11 -20.24 5.51 7.99
N ASP A 12 -21.00 4.62 7.37
CA ASP A 12 -22.15 3.92 7.98
C ASP A 12 -21.75 2.51 8.45
N VAL A 13 -20.69 1.94 7.86
CA VAL A 13 -20.04 0.71 8.32
C VAL A 13 -18.53 0.87 8.19
N VAL A 14 -17.79 0.44 9.22
CA VAL A 14 -16.33 0.44 9.21
C VAL A 14 -15.85 -1.00 9.36
N LEU A 15 -15.17 -1.53 8.34
CA LEU A 15 -14.51 -2.83 8.42
C LEU A 15 -13.03 -2.64 8.72
N ILE A 16 -12.61 -3.09 9.89
CA ILE A 16 -11.22 -3.22 10.29
C ILE A 16 -10.81 -4.66 9.98
N MET A 17 -9.97 -4.85 8.97
CA MET A 17 -9.50 -6.19 8.56
C MET A 17 -8.06 -6.09 8.09
N GLY A 18 -7.19 -6.96 8.59
CA GLY A 18 -5.75 -6.91 8.31
C GLY A 18 -5.05 -5.65 8.86
N CYS A 19 -5.62 -5.02 9.88
CA CYS A 19 -4.95 -4.01 10.69
C CYS A 19 -5.53 -3.94 12.11
N ASN A 20 -4.85 -3.19 12.98
CA ASN A 20 -5.26 -2.94 14.36
C ASN A 20 -5.06 -1.44 14.67
N PRO A 21 -5.96 -0.56 14.20
CA PRO A 21 -5.78 0.88 14.28
C PRO A 21 -5.75 1.40 15.72
N ALA A 22 -6.37 0.72 16.69
CA ALA A 22 -6.25 1.11 18.10
C ALA A 22 -4.83 1.02 18.66
N GLU A 23 -3.94 0.24 18.03
CA GLU A 23 -2.54 0.10 18.44
C GLU A 23 -1.58 0.76 17.45
N ASN A 24 -1.81 0.53 16.15
CA ASN A 24 -0.86 0.93 15.11
C ASN A 24 -1.14 2.33 14.57
N HIS A 25 -2.36 2.83 14.76
CA HIS A 25 -2.80 4.15 14.30
C HIS A 25 -3.76 4.78 15.32
N PRO A 26 -3.40 4.89 16.61
CA PRO A 26 -4.36 5.14 17.69
C PRO A 26 -5.18 6.43 17.49
N LEU A 27 -4.62 7.46 16.85
CA LEU A 27 -5.36 8.68 16.52
C LEU A 27 -6.41 8.50 15.41
N ALA A 28 -6.29 7.48 14.56
CA ALA A 28 -7.33 7.13 13.59
C ALA A 28 -8.60 6.61 14.29
N MET A 29 -8.47 5.95 15.46
CA MET A 29 -9.64 5.48 16.22
C MET A 29 -10.55 6.63 16.67
N LYS A 30 -10.03 7.85 16.82
CA LYS A 30 -10.87 9.04 17.04
C LYS A 30 -11.95 9.17 15.98
N HIS A 31 -11.63 8.94 14.71
CA HIS A 31 -12.58 9.09 13.61
C HIS A 31 -13.47 7.85 13.44
N VAL A 32 -12.96 6.65 13.73
CA VAL A 32 -13.77 5.43 13.81
C VAL A 32 -14.85 5.55 14.89
N LEU A 33 -14.48 6.00 16.09
CA LEU A 33 -15.42 6.16 17.21
C LEU A 33 -16.44 7.27 16.95
N LYS A 34 -16.06 8.35 16.28
CA LYS A 34 -17.03 9.35 15.80
C LYS A 34 -18.02 8.79 14.78
N ALA A 35 -17.59 7.89 13.89
CA ALA A 35 -18.52 7.20 13.00
C ALA A 35 -19.52 6.39 13.82
N LYS A 36 -19.03 5.63 14.81
CA LYS A 36 -19.86 4.86 15.76
C LYS A 36 -20.85 5.73 16.53
N GLU A 37 -20.42 6.90 17.03
CA GLU A 37 -21.29 7.89 17.69
C GLU A 37 -22.41 8.40 16.76
N LYS A 38 -22.17 8.45 15.45
CA LYS A 38 -23.18 8.78 14.42
C LYS A 38 -24.03 7.57 13.98
N GLY A 39 -23.81 6.40 14.56
CA GLY A 39 -24.57 5.18 14.29
C GLY A 39 -23.92 4.19 13.34
N ALA A 40 -22.63 4.35 13.02
CA ALA A 40 -21.92 3.37 12.19
C ALA A 40 -21.68 2.06 12.94
N THR A 41 -21.82 0.92 12.25
CA THR A 41 -21.41 -0.39 12.78
C THR A 41 -19.92 -0.61 12.56
N ILE A 42 -19.18 -0.95 13.61
CA ILE A 42 -17.75 -1.26 13.53
C ILE A 42 -17.56 -2.78 13.56
N ILE A 43 -17.00 -3.32 12.48
CA ILE A 43 -16.66 -4.74 12.32
C ILE A 43 -15.15 -4.87 12.43
N ASN A 44 -14.65 -5.75 13.31
CA ASN A 44 -13.25 -6.13 13.35
C ASN A 44 -13.07 -7.62 13.04
N VAL A 45 -12.29 -7.91 11.99
CA VAL A 45 -11.93 -9.27 11.57
C VAL A 45 -10.43 -9.44 11.79
N ASP A 46 -10.06 -10.19 12.81
CA ASP A 46 -8.66 -10.39 13.23
C ASP A 46 -8.54 -11.79 13.88
N PRO A 47 -7.46 -12.56 13.63
CA PRO A 47 -7.20 -13.82 14.32
C PRO A 47 -7.18 -13.69 15.86
N ARG A 48 -7.10 -12.45 16.38
CA ARG A 48 -6.97 -12.12 17.80
C ARG A 48 -8.06 -11.16 18.22
N PHE A 49 -8.49 -11.27 19.47
CA PHE A 49 -9.22 -10.19 20.13
C PHE A 49 -8.22 -9.09 20.54
N CYS A 50 -8.04 -8.07 19.70
CA CYS A 50 -7.07 -6.98 19.91
C CYS A 50 -7.73 -5.73 20.52
N ARG A 51 -6.96 -4.66 20.77
CA ARG A 51 -7.52 -3.40 21.30
C ARG A 51 -8.57 -2.80 20.37
N SER A 52 -8.47 -3.00 19.05
CA SER A 52 -9.52 -2.61 18.10
C SER A 52 -10.80 -3.44 18.28
N SER A 53 -10.68 -4.75 18.53
CA SER A 53 -11.84 -5.62 18.81
C SER A 53 -12.64 -5.13 20.03
N SER A 54 -11.95 -4.60 21.04
CA SER A 54 -12.62 -4.07 22.25
C SER A 54 -13.57 -2.89 21.97
N GLN A 55 -13.40 -2.22 20.83
CA GLN A 55 -14.22 -1.08 20.42
C GLN A 55 -15.23 -1.44 19.33
N ALA A 56 -15.14 -2.65 18.76
CA ALA A 56 -15.99 -3.11 17.68
C ALA A 56 -17.39 -3.52 18.19
N ASP A 57 -18.39 -3.40 17.32
CA ASP A 57 -19.72 -3.96 17.55
C ASP A 57 -19.75 -5.44 17.21
N ILE A 58 -19.01 -5.83 16.16
CA ILE A 58 -18.86 -7.21 15.71
C ILE A 58 -17.38 -7.55 15.68
N TYR A 59 -16.96 -8.59 16.40
CA TYR A 59 -15.63 -9.17 16.29
C TYR A 59 -15.74 -10.57 15.69
N ALA A 60 -14.99 -10.85 14.63
CA ALA A 60 -14.90 -12.17 14.02
C ALA A 60 -13.46 -12.70 14.04
N PRO A 61 -13.25 -13.91 14.61
CA PRO A 61 -11.98 -14.61 14.48
C PRO A 61 -11.84 -15.17 13.07
N MET A 62 -10.71 -14.91 12.43
CA MET A 62 -10.36 -15.46 11.12
C MET A 62 -8.91 -15.91 11.13
N ARG A 63 -8.65 -17.16 10.73
CA ARG A 63 -7.29 -17.70 10.60
C ARG A 63 -6.47 -16.85 9.65
N SER A 64 -5.19 -16.63 10.00
CA SER A 64 -4.26 -15.90 9.13
C SER A 64 -4.10 -16.56 7.76
N GLY A 65 -4.03 -15.73 6.71
CA GLY A 65 -3.84 -16.18 5.33
C GLY A 65 -5.14 -16.53 4.58
N THR A 66 -6.33 -16.22 5.13
CA THR A 66 -7.63 -16.60 4.53
C THR A 66 -8.49 -15.41 4.09
N ASP A 67 -7.88 -14.23 3.96
CA ASP A 67 -8.56 -12.98 3.61
C ASP A 67 -9.32 -13.05 2.27
N ILE A 68 -8.75 -13.67 1.22
CA ILE A 68 -9.46 -13.85 -0.07
C ILE A 68 -10.68 -14.74 0.09
N ALA A 69 -10.63 -15.81 0.88
CA ALA A 69 -11.80 -16.64 1.13
C ALA A 69 -12.92 -15.83 1.79
N PHE A 70 -12.59 -15.08 2.84
CA PHE A 70 -13.52 -14.23 3.56
C PHE A 70 -14.16 -13.16 2.66
N ILE A 71 -13.38 -12.39 1.92
CA ILE A 71 -13.94 -11.33 1.07
C ILE A 71 -14.58 -11.90 -0.19
N GLY A 72 -14.05 -12.98 -0.74
CA GLY A 72 -14.62 -13.69 -1.88
C GLY A 72 -16.04 -14.18 -1.58
N GLY A 73 -16.29 -14.65 -0.36
CA GLY A 73 -17.64 -14.98 0.06
C GLY A 73 -18.55 -13.77 0.21
N MET A 74 -18.04 -12.62 0.68
CA MET A 74 -18.81 -11.37 0.72
C MET A 74 -19.15 -10.87 -0.70
N ILE A 75 -18.22 -10.98 -1.64
CA ILE A 75 -18.45 -10.67 -3.07
C ILE A 75 -19.55 -11.57 -3.62
N LYS A 76 -19.46 -12.88 -3.39
CA LYS A 76 -20.50 -13.84 -3.79
C LYS A 76 -21.84 -13.47 -3.16
N TYR A 77 -21.87 -13.18 -1.86
CA TYR A 77 -23.09 -12.83 -1.14
C TYR A 77 -23.76 -11.58 -1.74
N ALA A 78 -22.98 -10.52 -2.01
CA ALA A 78 -23.48 -9.32 -2.65
C ALA A 78 -24.09 -9.60 -4.03
N ILE A 79 -23.42 -10.43 -4.86
CA ILE A 79 -23.90 -10.78 -6.21
C ILE A 79 -25.18 -11.64 -6.14
N ASP A 80 -25.19 -12.69 -5.32
CA ASP A 80 -26.30 -13.65 -5.25
C ASP A 80 -27.59 -13.04 -4.68
N HIS A 81 -27.46 -12.04 -3.80
CA HIS A 81 -28.59 -11.34 -3.20
C HIS A 81 -28.96 -10.02 -3.89
N GLY A 82 -28.25 -9.64 -4.96
CA GLY A 82 -28.48 -8.36 -5.66
C GLY A 82 -28.15 -7.13 -4.82
N LEU A 83 -27.27 -7.26 -3.83
CA LEU A 83 -26.84 -6.20 -2.91
C LEU A 83 -25.59 -5.48 -3.42
N TYR A 84 -25.65 -5.01 -4.67
CA TYR A 84 -24.62 -4.18 -5.28
C TYR A 84 -25.26 -2.94 -5.90
N ASN A 85 -24.51 -1.86 -6.00
CA ASN A 85 -25.01 -0.62 -6.57
C ASN A 85 -25.02 -0.75 -8.11
N THR A 86 -26.15 -1.19 -8.68
CA THR A 86 -26.26 -1.47 -10.12
C THR A 86 -25.85 -0.30 -11.00
N LYS A 87 -26.20 0.94 -10.64
CA LYS A 87 -25.84 2.10 -11.46
C LYS A 87 -24.35 2.38 -11.39
N TYR A 88 -23.77 2.39 -10.18
CA TYR A 88 -22.34 2.53 -9.98
C TYR A 88 -21.56 1.43 -10.72
N VAL A 89 -21.95 0.16 -10.57
CA VAL A 89 -21.29 -0.98 -11.21
C VAL A 89 -21.31 -0.82 -12.74
N ARG A 90 -22.44 -0.43 -13.33
CA ARG A 90 -22.56 -0.25 -14.78
C ARG A 90 -21.76 0.94 -15.32
N GLU A 91 -21.69 2.04 -14.57
CA GLU A 91 -21.15 3.31 -15.08
C GLU A 91 -19.72 3.62 -14.65
N CYS A 92 -19.31 3.11 -13.49
CA CYS A 92 -18.02 3.42 -12.90
C CYS A 92 -17.04 2.25 -12.99
N THR A 93 -17.48 1.04 -13.34
CA THR A 93 -16.63 -0.17 -13.37
C THR A 93 -16.64 -0.84 -14.74
N ASN A 94 -15.66 -1.71 -14.99
CA ASN A 94 -15.56 -2.44 -16.26
C ASN A 94 -16.54 -3.63 -16.38
N ALA A 95 -17.58 -3.70 -15.54
CA ALA A 95 -18.48 -4.84 -15.42
C ALA A 95 -19.21 -5.25 -16.72
N LEU A 96 -19.57 -4.28 -17.57
CA LEU A 96 -20.27 -4.51 -18.84
C LEU A 96 -19.34 -4.84 -20.02
N LEU A 97 -18.02 -4.72 -19.84
CA LEU A 97 -17.08 -4.97 -20.92
C LEU A 97 -16.95 -6.47 -21.16
N MET A 98 -16.85 -6.85 -22.44
CA MET A 98 -16.67 -8.24 -22.85
C MET A 98 -15.21 -8.66 -22.68
N VAL A 99 -14.99 -9.83 -22.11
CA VAL A 99 -13.65 -10.43 -21.92
C VAL A 99 -13.31 -11.30 -23.13
N ASN A 100 -12.02 -11.42 -23.45
CA ASN A 100 -11.52 -12.34 -24.46
C ASN A 100 -12.08 -13.77 -24.23
N SER A 101 -12.61 -14.40 -25.28
CA SER A 101 -13.30 -15.70 -25.17
C SER A 101 -12.38 -16.86 -24.77
N GLY A 102 -11.06 -16.73 -24.92
CA GLY A 102 -10.08 -17.70 -24.44
C GLY A 102 -9.73 -17.56 -22.95
N PHE A 103 -10.31 -16.58 -22.25
CA PHE A 103 -10.09 -16.42 -20.82
C PHE A 103 -10.91 -17.44 -20.01
N GLU A 104 -10.22 -18.20 -19.16
CA GLU A 104 -10.83 -19.07 -18.16
C GLU A 104 -10.43 -18.60 -16.76
N THR A 105 -11.42 -18.49 -15.88
CA THR A 105 -11.23 -18.19 -14.45
C THR A 105 -10.61 -19.37 -13.70
N CYS A 106 -10.15 -19.18 -12.45
CA CYS A 106 -9.67 -20.28 -11.61
C CYS A 106 -10.76 -21.30 -11.24
N GLU A 107 -12.03 -20.95 -11.40
CA GLU A 107 -13.17 -21.85 -11.20
C GLU A 107 -13.53 -22.60 -12.49
N GLU A 108 -13.04 -22.16 -13.64
CA GLU A 108 -13.22 -22.79 -14.95
C GLU A 108 -11.97 -23.62 -15.32
N GLY A 109 -12.11 -24.55 -16.27
CA GLY A 109 -10.96 -25.29 -16.81
C GLY A 109 -10.21 -26.13 -15.76
N THR A 110 -8.90 -25.89 -15.64
CA THR A 110 -8.06 -26.53 -14.59
C THR A 110 -8.19 -25.71 -13.31
N LYS A 111 -9.06 -26.19 -12.40
CA LYS A 111 -9.37 -25.50 -11.16
C LYS A 111 -8.11 -25.06 -10.38
N GLY A 112 -8.11 -23.81 -9.95
CA GLY A 112 -7.02 -23.20 -9.17
C GLY A 112 -5.98 -22.44 -9.98
N VAL A 113 -6.11 -22.35 -11.31
CA VAL A 113 -5.25 -21.53 -12.18
C VAL A 113 -6.05 -20.91 -13.31
N PHE A 114 -5.64 -19.72 -13.76
CA PHE A 114 -6.24 -19.08 -14.93
C PHE A 114 -5.80 -19.74 -16.25
N SER A 115 -6.46 -19.41 -17.37
CA SER A 115 -5.91 -19.76 -18.68
C SER A 115 -4.58 -19.04 -18.94
N GLY A 116 -3.69 -19.69 -19.68
CA GLY A 116 -2.39 -19.13 -20.08
C GLY A 116 -1.20 -19.51 -19.20
N LEU A 117 -1.29 -20.49 -18.29
CA LEU A 117 -0.12 -20.98 -17.55
C LEU A 117 0.83 -21.69 -18.51
N THR A 118 1.98 -21.09 -18.82
CA THR A 118 2.85 -21.54 -19.93
C THR A 118 4.15 -22.20 -19.48
N THR A 119 4.75 -21.71 -18.39
CA THR A 119 5.94 -22.33 -17.81
C THR A 119 5.47 -23.26 -16.70
N PRO A 120 5.58 -24.60 -16.84
CA PRO A 120 5.36 -25.47 -15.70
C PRO A 120 6.44 -25.10 -14.68
N GLY A 121 6.02 -24.50 -13.57
CA GLY A 121 6.92 -24.17 -12.47
C GLY A 121 7.61 -25.42 -11.94
N THR A 122 8.49 -25.25 -10.96
CA THR A 122 9.16 -26.37 -10.30
C THR A 122 8.27 -26.88 -9.17
N TYR A 123 8.01 -28.20 -9.15
CA TYR A 123 7.32 -28.83 -8.03
C TYR A 123 8.32 -29.14 -6.92
N TYR A 124 8.02 -28.67 -5.71
CA TYR A 124 8.81 -28.86 -4.50
C TYR A 124 8.05 -29.80 -3.54
N PRO A 125 8.44 -31.09 -3.44
CA PRO A 125 7.74 -32.06 -2.60
C PRO A 125 7.63 -31.64 -1.14
N HIS A 126 8.68 -31.03 -0.58
CA HIS A 126 8.73 -30.55 0.80
C HIS A 126 7.62 -29.53 1.12
N LEU A 127 7.24 -28.71 0.13
CA LEU A 127 6.16 -27.73 0.26
C LEU A 127 4.82 -28.25 -0.28
N ASP A 128 4.80 -29.39 -0.97
CA ASP A 128 3.68 -29.82 -1.82
C ASP A 128 3.14 -28.66 -2.70
N ALA A 129 4.03 -28.02 -3.45
CA ALA A 129 3.68 -26.85 -4.24
C ALA A 129 4.51 -26.74 -5.53
N THR A 130 3.87 -26.26 -6.60
CA THR A 130 4.54 -25.80 -7.82
C THR A 130 4.77 -24.31 -7.70
N LEU A 131 6.01 -23.84 -7.84
CA LEU A 131 6.41 -22.42 -7.73
C LEU A 131 7.19 -21.97 -8.97
N ASP A 132 7.49 -20.68 -9.09
CA ASP A 132 8.23 -20.08 -10.22
C ASP A 132 7.57 -20.29 -11.60
N ALA A 133 6.27 -20.55 -11.63
CA ALA A 133 5.49 -20.60 -12.85
C ALA A 133 5.21 -19.20 -13.40
N ALA A 134 4.86 -19.13 -14.68
CA ALA A 134 4.52 -17.87 -15.34
C ALA A 134 3.34 -18.03 -16.30
N TYR A 135 2.55 -16.95 -16.40
CA TYR A 135 1.42 -16.84 -17.32
C TYR A 135 1.80 -16.06 -18.59
N THR A 136 1.35 -16.54 -19.75
CA THR A 136 1.05 -15.66 -20.87
C THR A 136 -0.27 -14.95 -20.60
N LYS A 137 -0.27 -13.62 -20.68
CA LYS A 137 -1.43 -12.78 -20.37
C LYS A 137 -2.28 -12.44 -21.59
N THR A 138 -2.10 -13.15 -22.70
CA THR A 138 -2.76 -12.85 -23.99
C THR A 138 -4.28 -12.95 -23.94
N THR A 139 -4.83 -13.86 -23.12
CA THR A 139 -6.27 -13.97 -22.91
C THR A 139 -6.77 -13.06 -21.79
N TRP A 140 -5.88 -12.40 -21.05
CA TRP A 140 -6.24 -11.55 -19.91
C TRP A 140 -6.53 -10.10 -20.35
N ASP A 141 -7.32 -9.96 -21.41
CA ASP A 141 -7.69 -8.71 -22.05
C ASP A 141 -9.19 -8.72 -22.39
N TYR A 142 -9.72 -7.59 -22.83
CA TYR A 142 -11.05 -7.50 -23.39
C TYR A 142 -11.14 -8.20 -24.75
N ASP A 143 -12.36 -8.44 -25.22
CA ASP A 143 -12.62 -9.03 -26.54
C ASP A 143 -12.02 -8.20 -27.69
N ALA A 144 -12.02 -6.88 -27.53
CA ALA A 144 -11.35 -5.90 -28.37
C ALA A 144 -10.57 -4.90 -27.49
N PRO A 145 -9.23 -4.99 -27.38
CA PRO A 145 -8.45 -4.29 -26.36
C PRO A 145 -8.62 -2.76 -26.28
N LEU A 146 -8.82 -2.07 -27.42
CA LEU A 146 -8.93 -0.60 -27.46
C LEU A 146 -10.38 -0.09 -27.55
N THR A 147 -11.29 -0.93 -28.03
CA THR A 147 -12.71 -0.60 -28.25
C THR A 147 -13.56 -1.79 -27.83
N PRO A 148 -13.54 -2.15 -26.53
CA PRO A 148 -14.19 -3.36 -26.05
C PRO A 148 -15.68 -3.29 -26.29
N THR A 149 -16.28 -4.45 -26.60
CA THR A 149 -17.73 -4.52 -26.73
C THR A 149 -18.35 -4.27 -25.35
N VAL A 150 -19.41 -3.46 -25.35
CA VAL A 150 -20.21 -3.18 -24.16
C VAL A 150 -21.50 -3.98 -24.25
N ALA A 151 -21.75 -4.84 -23.27
CA ALA A 151 -22.97 -5.62 -23.18
C ALA A 151 -24.19 -4.78 -22.75
N ALA A 152 -25.39 -5.29 -23.04
CA ALA A 152 -26.63 -4.65 -22.62
C ALA A 152 -26.88 -4.86 -21.12
N ASN A 153 -26.61 -6.08 -20.64
CA ASN A 153 -26.85 -6.49 -19.26
C ASN A 153 -25.58 -7.03 -18.60
N LEU A 154 -25.49 -6.86 -17.28
CA LEU A 154 -24.40 -7.42 -16.46
C LEU A 154 -24.36 -8.96 -16.53
N THR A 155 -25.50 -9.60 -16.78
CA THR A 155 -25.61 -11.06 -16.82
C THR A 155 -25.39 -11.65 -18.22
N ASP A 156 -25.09 -10.82 -19.22
CA ASP A 156 -24.77 -11.32 -20.56
C ASP A 156 -23.47 -12.15 -20.48
N SER A 157 -23.48 -13.32 -21.12
CA SER A 157 -22.36 -14.28 -21.05
C SER A 157 -21.07 -13.68 -21.61
N GLY A 158 -19.96 -13.84 -20.90
CA GLY A 158 -18.65 -13.34 -21.32
C GLY A 158 -18.34 -11.89 -20.90
N THR A 159 -19.27 -11.21 -20.23
CA THR A 159 -18.96 -9.95 -19.56
C THR A 159 -18.00 -10.16 -18.39
N VAL A 160 -17.32 -9.09 -17.98
CA VAL A 160 -16.53 -9.07 -16.74
C VAL A 160 -17.36 -9.50 -15.54
N PHE A 161 -18.62 -9.05 -15.43
CA PHE A 161 -19.49 -9.41 -14.32
C PHE A 161 -19.87 -10.91 -14.33
N ASP A 162 -20.15 -11.49 -15.50
CA ASP A 162 -20.36 -12.95 -15.65
C ASP A 162 -19.11 -13.73 -15.21
N LYS A 163 -17.92 -13.30 -15.65
CA LYS A 163 -16.65 -13.94 -15.25
C LYS A 163 -16.37 -13.80 -13.75
N LEU A 164 -16.68 -12.65 -13.15
CA LEU A 164 -16.57 -12.45 -11.70
C LEU A 164 -17.48 -13.39 -10.92
N LYS A 165 -18.74 -13.55 -11.36
CA LYS A 165 -19.69 -14.48 -10.74
C LYS A 165 -19.18 -15.92 -10.78
N LYS A 166 -18.59 -16.33 -11.90
CA LYS A 166 -17.98 -17.66 -12.06
C LYS A 166 -16.79 -17.84 -11.12
N GLN A 167 -15.86 -16.89 -11.09
CA GLN A 167 -14.66 -16.94 -10.23
C GLN A 167 -15.01 -17.22 -8.76
N PHE A 168 -16.04 -16.56 -8.23
CA PHE A 168 -16.40 -16.67 -6.80
C PHE A 168 -17.52 -17.68 -6.52
N ALA A 169 -17.91 -18.51 -7.49
CA ALA A 169 -19.10 -19.36 -7.38
C ALA A 169 -19.08 -20.30 -6.16
N ASN A 170 -17.91 -20.88 -5.83
CA ASN A 170 -17.74 -21.81 -4.72
C ASN A 170 -17.34 -21.18 -3.37
N TYR A 171 -17.28 -19.85 -3.26
CA TYR A 171 -17.02 -19.17 -1.99
C TYR A 171 -18.31 -19.08 -1.15
N THR A 172 -19.02 -20.21 -0.99
CA THR A 172 -20.23 -20.32 -0.16
C THR A 172 -19.91 -20.03 1.31
N ILE A 173 -20.92 -19.63 2.10
CA ILE A 173 -20.74 -19.41 3.54
C ILE A 173 -20.08 -20.64 4.20
N GLU A 174 -20.57 -21.84 3.90
CA GLU A 174 -20.01 -23.11 4.39
C GLU A 174 -18.52 -23.26 4.05
N ASN A 175 -18.15 -23.13 2.76
CA ASN A 175 -16.76 -23.30 2.32
C ASN A 175 -15.83 -22.24 2.94
N VAL A 176 -16.30 -20.99 3.01
CA VAL A 176 -15.55 -19.88 3.61
C VAL A 176 -15.35 -20.10 5.11
N CYS A 177 -16.39 -20.49 5.84
CA CYS A 177 -16.29 -20.76 7.27
C CYS A 177 -15.42 -21.98 7.56
N ALA A 178 -15.48 -23.01 6.71
CA ALA A 178 -14.67 -24.21 6.82
C ALA A 178 -13.16 -23.93 6.71
N ILE A 179 -12.72 -22.96 5.89
CA ILE A 179 -11.29 -22.63 5.72
C ILE A 179 -10.82 -21.50 6.65
N THR A 180 -11.68 -20.53 6.94
CA THR A 180 -11.35 -19.37 7.79
C THR A 180 -11.44 -19.69 9.29
N GLY A 181 -12.27 -20.67 9.67
CA GLY A 181 -12.64 -20.94 11.06
C GLY A 181 -13.64 -19.94 11.66
N THR A 182 -14.17 -19.01 10.86
CA THR A 182 -15.21 -18.07 11.31
C THR A 182 -16.54 -18.82 11.50
N PRO A 183 -17.30 -18.60 12.58
CA PRO A 183 -18.64 -19.19 12.71
C PRO A 183 -19.61 -18.71 11.63
N GLU A 184 -20.38 -19.63 11.03
CA GLU A 184 -21.28 -19.32 9.90
C GLU A 184 -22.30 -18.22 10.18
N ALA A 185 -22.98 -18.29 11.33
CA ALA A 185 -23.99 -17.29 11.69
C ALA A 185 -23.39 -15.87 11.82
N LEU A 186 -22.19 -15.79 12.41
CA LEU A 186 -21.46 -14.52 12.55
C LEU A 186 -20.98 -14.00 11.20
N TYR A 187 -20.46 -14.89 10.35
CA TYR A 187 -20.03 -14.51 9.01
C TYR A 187 -21.20 -14.03 8.15
N GLN A 188 -22.37 -14.67 8.27
CA GLN A 188 -23.59 -14.21 7.61
C GLN A 188 -24.02 -12.81 8.09
N GLU A 189 -24.00 -12.56 9.40
CA GLU A 189 -24.29 -11.22 9.96
C GLU A 189 -23.35 -10.15 9.39
N ILE A 190 -22.07 -10.47 9.20
CA ILE A 190 -21.08 -9.57 8.59
C ILE A 190 -21.39 -9.31 7.13
N CYS A 191 -21.74 -10.36 6.36
CA CYS A 191 -22.16 -10.23 4.97
C CYS A 191 -23.38 -9.31 4.84
N GLU A 192 -24.40 -9.54 5.67
CA GLU A 192 -25.62 -8.72 5.72
C GLU A 192 -25.29 -7.26 6.07
N THR A 193 -24.52 -7.05 7.14
CA THR A 193 -24.18 -5.72 7.65
C THR A 193 -23.39 -4.92 6.64
N PHE A 194 -22.29 -5.48 6.13
CA PHE A 194 -21.40 -4.75 5.22
C PHE A 194 -22.05 -4.55 3.84
N CYS A 195 -22.73 -5.56 3.30
CA CYS A 195 -23.42 -5.40 2.01
C CYS A 195 -24.62 -4.46 2.10
N SER A 196 -25.15 -4.15 3.29
CA SER A 196 -26.24 -3.18 3.47
C SER A 196 -25.90 -1.74 3.05
N THR A 197 -24.64 -1.44 2.71
CA THR A 197 -24.18 -0.11 2.29
C THR A 197 -24.24 0.13 0.79
N TYR A 198 -24.69 -0.84 -0.02
CA TYR A 198 -24.85 -0.64 -1.47
C TYR A 198 -25.76 0.54 -1.91
N PRO A 199 -26.76 1.02 -1.12
CA PRO A 199 -27.59 2.15 -1.54
C PRO A 199 -26.80 3.47 -1.60
N ASP A 200 -27.15 4.34 -2.56
CA ASP A 200 -26.47 5.63 -2.84
C ASP A 200 -26.21 6.53 -1.61
N ASN A 201 -27.06 6.45 -0.59
CA ASN A 201 -26.98 7.30 0.61
C ASN A 201 -26.21 6.68 1.78
N LYS A 202 -25.71 5.46 1.63
CA LYS A 202 -24.87 4.76 2.61
C LYS A 202 -23.46 4.59 2.08
N SER A 203 -22.53 4.29 2.99
CA SER A 203 -21.11 4.13 2.69
C SER A 203 -20.46 3.17 3.67
N ALA A 204 -19.59 2.29 3.18
CA ALA A 204 -18.67 1.52 4.02
C ALA A 204 -17.23 1.82 3.68
N THR A 205 -16.36 1.78 4.69
CA THR A 205 -14.91 1.93 4.51
C THR A 205 -14.16 0.71 5.04
N ILE A 206 -13.15 0.27 4.30
CA ILE A 206 -12.23 -0.80 4.72
C ILE A 206 -10.93 -0.18 5.18
N LEU A 207 -10.54 -0.46 6.42
CA LEU A 207 -9.25 -0.10 7.01
C LEU A 207 -8.38 -1.34 7.00
N TYR A 208 -7.23 -1.25 6.34
CA TYR A 208 -6.25 -2.32 6.32
C TYR A 208 -4.82 -1.80 6.31
N ALA A 209 -3.87 -2.65 6.66
CA ALA A 209 -2.44 -2.37 6.63
C ALA A 209 -1.69 -3.69 6.36
N MET A 210 -0.70 -4.01 7.18
CA MET A 210 0.23 -5.12 6.93
C MET A 210 -0.37 -6.50 7.17
N GLY A 211 -1.47 -6.62 7.92
CA GLY A 211 -2.16 -7.90 8.13
C GLY A 211 -2.69 -8.49 6.83
N THR A 212 -3.01 -7.65 5.85
CA THR A 212 -3.48 -8.05 4.52
C THR A 212 -2.34 -8.22 3.50
N THR A 213 -1.24 -7.48 3.64
CA THR A 213 -0.23 -7.37 2.56
C THR A 213 0.98 -8.27 2.69
N GLN A 214 1.21 -8.86 3.87
CA GLN A 214 2.39 -9.68 4.15
C GLN A 214 2.09 -11.16 4.04
N HIS A 215 1.71 -11.55 2.83
CA HIS A 215 1.39 -12.91 2.39
C HIS A 215 1.93 -13.10 0.99
N THR A 216 2.15 -14.35 0.58
CA THR A 216 2.47 -14.72 -0.82
C THR A 216 1.42 -14.26 -1.85
N ILE A 217 0.21 -13.93 -1.39
CA ILE A 217 -0.93 -13.43 -2.17
C ILE A 217 -1.41 -12.03 -1.74
N GLY A 218 -0.56 -11.25 -1.07
CA GLY A 218 -0.93 -9.96 -0.47
C GLY A 218 -1.52 -8.96 -1.46
N SER A 219 -1.03 -8.94 -2.71
CA SER A 219 -1.58 -8.09 -3.76
C SER A 219 -3.03 -8.46 -4.12
N GLN A 220 -3.34 -9.77 -4.15
CA GLN A 220 -4.68 -10.28 -4.46
C GLN A 220 -5.66 -10.10 -3.30
N ASN A 221 -5.20 -10.16 -2.05
CA ASN A 221 -6.02 -9.80 -0.88
C ASN A 221 -6.61 -8.37 -1.04
N ILE A 222 -5.78 -7.40 -1.42
CA ILE A 222 -6.21 -6.00 -1.62
C ILE A 222 -7.13 -5.86 -2.86
N ARG A 223 -6.88 -6.65 -3.91
CA ARG A 223 -7.77 -6.70 -5.08
C ARG A 223 -9.18 -7.15 -4.69
N ALA A 224 -9.30 -8.13 -3.80
CA ALA A 224 -10.61 -8.57 -3.29
C ALA A 224 -11.34 -7.42 -2.57
N TYR A 225 -10.66 -6.66 -1.70
CA TYR A 225 -11.25 -5.47 -1.06
C TYR A 225 -11.73 -4.44 -2.09
N SER A 226 -10.94 -4.23 -3.15
CA SER A 226 -11.25 -3.29 -4.23
C SER A 226 -12.48 -3.69 -5.02
N ILE A 227 -12.61 -4.98 -5.35
CA ILE A 227 -13.79 -5.52 -6.04
C ILE A 227 -15.04 -5.32 -5.19
N LEU A 228 -15.00 -5.67 -3.91
CA LEU A 228 -16.14 -5.51 -3.01
C LEU A 228 -16.57 -4.04 -2.90
N GLN A 229 -15.64 -3.11 -2.68
CA GLN A 229 -15.95 -1.67 -2.59
C GLN A 229 -16.49 -1.09 -3.90
N LEU A 230 -16.04 -1.58 -5.05
CA LEU A 230 -16.58 -1.19 -6.36
C LEU A 230 -18.00 -1.73 -6.58
N LEU A 231 -18.29 -2.97 -6.18
CA LEU A 231 -19.64 -3.55 -6.24
C LEU A 231 -20.63 -2.75 -5.40
N LEU A 232 -20.22 -2.34 -4.20
CA LEU A 232 -21.07 -1.59 -3.28
C LEU A 232 -21.15 -0.08 -3.60
N GLY A 233 -20.39 0.42 -4.58
CA GLY A 233 -20.37 1.85 -4.92
C GLY A 233 -19.72 2.74 -3.87
N ASN A 234 -18.81 2.19 -3.06
CA ASN A 234 -18.19 2.89 -1.94
C ASN A 234 -16.92 3.68 -2.32
N MET A 235 -16.44 3.62 -3.57
CA MET A 235 -15.22 4.34 -3.97
C MET A 235 -15.53 5.79 -4.36
N GLY A 236 -14.72 6.75 -3.88
CA GLY A 236 -14.87 8.17 -4.19
C GLY A 236 -15.92 8.93 -3.36
N VAL A 237 -16.71 8.23 -2.52
CA VAL A 237 -17.73 8.83 -1.63
C VAL A 237 -17.15 9.16 -0.25
N ALA A 238 -17.80 10.08 0.47
CA ALA A 238 -17.47 10.37 1.87
C ALA A 238 -17.85 9.19 2.78
N GLY A 239 -16.97 8.82 3.71
CA GLY A 239 -17.17 7.66 4.59
C GLY A 239 -16.93 6.32 3.90
N GLY A 240 -16.51 6.35 2.64
CA GLY A 240 -16.27 5.16 1.83
C GLY A 240 -14.80 4.80 1.69
N GLY A 241 -14.49 4.25 0.52
CA GLY A 241 -13.14 4.08 0.00
C GLY A 241 -12.37 2.94 0.63
N ILE A 242 -11.11 2.87 0.24
CA ILE A 242 -10.14 1.93 0.77
C ILE A 242 -9.07 2.72 1.51
N ASN A 243 -9.15 2.64 2.84
CA ASN A 243 -8.22 3.27 3.74
C ASN A 243 -7.07 2.29 4.04
N ALA A 244 -6.17 2.18 3.06
CA ALA A 244 -4.86 1.56 3.22
C ALA A 244 -3.99 2.40 4.19
N LEU A 245 -3.94 2.02 5.45
CA LEU A 245 -3.27 2.75 6.53
C LEU A 245 -1.76 2.56 6.42
N ARG A 246 -1.06 3.60 5.97
CA ARG A 246 0.40 3.57 5.84
C ARG A 246 1.06 3.51 7.21
N GLY A 247 2.16 2.76 7.31
CA GLY A 247 2.91 2.55 8.54
C GLY A 247 3.71 3.79 8.94
N GLN A 248 4.92 3.93 8.40
CA GLN A 248 5.80 5.03 8.81
C GLN A 248 5.24 6.41 8.47
N VAL A 249 5.62 7.41 9.27
CA VAL A 249 5.17 8.81 9.16
C VAL A 249 5.29 9.38 7.75
N ASN A 250 6.29 8.93 6.97
CA ASN A 250 6.56 9.41 5.63
C ASN A 250 6.72 8.29 4.58
N VAL A 251 6.24 7.05 4.83
CA VAL A 251 6.38 5.98 3.82
C VAL A 251 5.66 6.33 2.52
N GLN A 252 4.57 7.11 2.59
CA GLN A 252 3.93 7.66 1.40
C GLN A 252 4.88 8.59 0.66
N GLY A 253 5.48 9.57 1.33
CA GLY A 253 6.42 10.51 0.70
C GLY A 253 7.68 9.84 0.15
N ALA A 254 8.24 8.85 0.87
CA ALA A 254 9.36 8.05 0.40
C ALA A 254 9.00 7.26 -0.88
N THR A 255 7.79 6.68 -0.91
CA THR A 255 7.26 6.03 -2.12
C THR A 255 7.07 7.05 -3.25
N ASP A 256 6.53 8.23 -2.95
CA ASP A 256 6.33 9.32 -3.93
C ASP A 256 7.67 9.76 -4.54
N GLN A 257 8.75 9.75 -3.75
CA GLN A 257 10.12 10.06 -4.16
C GLN A 257 10.90 8.85 -4.69
N ALA A 258 10.24 7.71 -4.87
CA ALA A 258 10.83 6.51 -5.42
C ALA A 258 12.04 5.97 -4.65
N VAL A 259 11.93 5.88 -3.33
CA VAL A 259 12.81 5.02 -2.50
C VAL A 259 12.41 3.55 -2.70
N LEU A 260 12.36 3.10 -3.97
CA LEU A 260 11.97 1.78 -4.45
C LEU A 260 12.64 1.50 -5.81
N HIS A 261 13.14 0.29 -6.01
CA HIS A 261 13.95 -0.08 -7.17
C HIS A 261 13.26 0.02 -8.56
N HIS A 262 11.93 0.07 -8.63
CA HIS A 262 11.17 -0.07 -9.90
C HIS A 262 10.46 1.20 -10.36
N ILE A 263 10.57 2.31 -9.62
CA ILE A 263 9.98 3.60 -9.98
C ILE A 263 11.02 4.74 -9.87
N LEU A 264 10.71 5.86 -10.52
CA LEU A 264 11.33 7.17 -10.39
C LEU A 264 10.32 8.13 -9.73
N PRO A 265 10.74 9.30 -9.21
CA PRO A 265 9.85 10.24 -8.52
C PRO A 265 8.55 10.52 -9.28
N GLY A 266 7.44 10.52 -8.54
CA GLY A 266 6.10 10.65 -9.12
C GLY A 266 5.59 9.38 -9.80
N TYR A 267 6.07 8.20 -9.39
CA TYR A 267 5.67 6.89 -9.92
C TYR A 267 5.94 6.71 -11.43
N LEU A 268 6.92 7.43 -11.97
CA LEU A 268 7.38 7.17 -13.34
C LEU A 268 8.12 5.83 -13.35
N LYS A 269 8.01 5.06 -14.43
CA LYS A 269 8.69 3.75 -14.52
C LYS A 269 10.20 3.93 -14.66
N VAL A 270 11.00 3.08 -13.99
CA VAL A 270 12.43 2.96 -14.29
C VAL A 270 12.59 2.37 -15.70
N PRO A 271 13.51 2.89 -16.54
CA PRO A 271 13.73 2.36 -17.87
C PRO A 271 14.28 0.93 -17.88
N THR A 272 14.02 0.20 -18.96
CA THR A 272 14.60 -1.14 -19.23
C THR A 272 15.68 -1.07 -20.31
N PRO A 273 16.59 -2.08 -20.41
CA PRO A 273 17.60 -2.13 -21.47
C PRO A 273 17.04 -2.05 -22.90
N SER A 274 15.82 -2.53 -23.12
CA SER A 274 15.13 -2.46 -24.42
C SER A 274 14.66 -1.06 -24.81
N GLN A 275 14.59 -0.11 -23.87
CA GLN A 275 14.14 1.27 -24.12
C GLN A 275 15.37 2.15 -24.36
N THR A 276 15.98 2.01 -25.54
CA THR A 276 17.28 2.61 -25.87
C THR A 276 17.25 4.14 -25.94
N THR A 277 16.12 4.72 -26.35
CA THR A 277 15.94 6.18 -26.45
C THR A 277 14.81 6.66 -25.53
N LEU A 278 14.80 7.96 -25.22
CA LEU A 278 13.70 8.59 -24.49
C LEU A 278 12.36 8.43 -25.24
N THR A 279 12.39 8.45 -26.57
CA THR A 279 11.21 8.20 -27.40
C THR A 279 10.66 6.79 -27.23
N ASP A 280 11.53 5.76 -27.23
CA ASP A 280 11.13 4.37 -26.99
C ASP A 280 10.47 4.22 -25.61
N TYR A 281 11.09 4.81 -24.59
CA TYR A 281 10.55 4.84 -23.24
C TYR A 281 9.17 5.50 -23.17
N MET A 282 9.02 6.67 -23.79
CA MET A 282 7.74 7.38 -23.81
C MET A 282 6.65 6.58 -24.52
N ASN A 283 6.98 5.97 -25.66
CA ASN A 283 6.03 5.18 -26.43
C ASN A 283 5.63 3.88 -25.72
N ALA A 284 6.57 3.21 -25.05
CA ALA A 284 6.28 1.98 -24.30
C ALA A 284 5.39 2.25 -23.09
N ASN A 285 5.55 3.40 -22.42
CA ASN A 285 4.96 3.62 -21.09
C ASN A 285 3.78 4.61 -21.07
N TYR A 286 3.75 5.58 -21.99
CA TYR A 286 2.84 6.74 -21.92
C TYR A 286 2.20 7.07 -23.28
N ASN A 287 2.00 6.08 -24.14
CA ASN A 287 1.36 6.28 -25.45
C ASN A 287 -0.14 6.60 -25.29
N SER A 288 -0.54 7.77 -25.78
CA SER A 288 -1.93 8.23 -25.77
C SER A 288 -2.88 7.37 -26.62
N ALA A 289 -2.37 6.62 -27.59
CA ALA A 289 -3.16 5.70 -28.41
C ALA A 289 -3.68 4.48 -27.63
N HIS A 290 -3.23 4.28 -26.39
CA HIS A 290 -3.71 3.22 -25.50
C HIS A 290 -4.93 3.63 -24.65
N ALA A 291 -5.57 4.78 -24.94
CA ALA A 291 -6.85 5.10 -24.33
C ALA A 291 -7.93 4.15 -24.87
N VAL A 292 -8.72 3.59 -23.95
CA VAL A 292 -9.84 2.68 -24.23
C VAL A 292 -11.12 3.46 -23.99
N ASN A 293 -11.99 3.58 -24.99
CA ASN A 293 -13.23 4.36 -24.86
C ASN A 293 -14.44 3.48 -25.18
N PRO A 294 -15.02 2.80 -24.17
CA PRO A 294 -16.25 2.06 -24.34
C PRO A 294 -17.42 2.99 -24.71
N VAL A 295 -18.32 2.52 -25.58
CA VAL A 295 -19.50 3.24 -26.03
C VAL A 295 -20.71 2.80 -25.21
N HIS A 296 -21.33 3.71 -24.47
CA HIS A 296 -22.44 3.44 -23.53
C HIS A 296 -23.73 4.19 -23.87
N ASN A 297 -23.65 5.25 -24.68
CA ASN A 297 -24.75 6.10 -25.12
C ASN A 297 -25.54 6.73 -23.94
N TYR A 298 -24.86 7.48 -23.07
CA TYR A 298 -25.52 8.12 -21.92
C TYR A 298 -26.37 9.32 -22.33
N THR A 299 -27.34 9.64 -21.46
CA THR A 299 -27.95 10.96 -21.40
C THR A 299 -27.26 11.76 -20.30
N VAL A 300 -26.69 12.92 -20.64
CA VAL A 300 -25.99 13.81 -19.72
C VAL A 300 -26.68 15.16 -19.72
N ARG A 301 -27.37 15.46 -18.62
CA ARG A 301 -28.13 16.70 -18.38
C ARG A 301 -29.07 17.04 -19.54
N GLY A 302 -29.87 16.05 -19.95
CA GLY A 302 -30.86 16.13 -21.02
C GLY A 302 -30.31 15.92 -22.43
N THR A 303 -29.00 15.75 -22.60
CA THR A 303 -28.38 15.49 -23.91
C THR A 303 -28.07 14.00 -24.07
N SER A 304 -28.78 13.30 -24.95
CA SER A 304 -28.52 11.89 -25.28
C SER A 304 -27.35 11.73 -26.26
N GLY A 305 -26.77 10.52 -26.35
CA GLY A 305 -25.63 10.27 -27.24
C GLY A 305 -24.29 10.72 -26.69
N VAL A 306 -24.18 10.92 -25.37
CA VAL A 306 -22.95 11.41 -24.73
C VAL A 306 -22.21 10.23 -24.10
N ASP A 307 -21.11 9.81 -24.73
CA ASP A 307 -20.19 8.86 -24.10
C ASP A 307 -19.18 9.59 -23.22
N PRO A 308 -18.95 9.14 -21.98
CA PRO A 308 -17.83 9.64 -21.21
C PRO A 308 -16.50 9.30 -21.89
N ILE A 309 -15.50 10.15 -21.67
CA ILE A 309 -14.17 9.99 -22.25
C ILE A 309 -13.21 9.39 -21.22
N SER A 310 -12.39 8.44 -21.66
CA SER A 310 -11.24 8.01 -20.87
C SER A 310 -10.18 9.10 -20.91
N VAL A 311 -9.90 9.66 -19.73
CA VAL A 311 -8.88 10.70 -19.60
C VAL A 311 -7.49 10.15 -19.91
N HIS A 312 -7.21 8.90 -19.49
CA HIS A 312 -5.90 8.25 -19.59
C HIS A 312 -4.79 9.22 -19.17
N TRP A 313 -4.78 9.66 -17.90
CA TRP A 313 -3.91 10.76 -17.47
C TRP A 313 -2.42 10.44 -17.62
N TRP A 314 -2.05 9.17 -17.50
CA TRP A 314 -0.67 8.70 -17.68
C TRP A 314 -0.06 8.99 -19.05
N LYS A 315 -0.83 9.36 -20.08
CA LYS A 315 -0.29 9.85 -21.36
C LYS A 315 0.60 11.09 -21.18
N ASN A 316 0.35 11.86 -20.13
CA ASN A 316 1.16 13.01 -19.75
C ASN A 316 2.51 12.62 -19.10
N GLY A 317 2.78 11.34 -18.84
CA GLY A 317 4.07 10.87 -18.33
C GLY A 317 5.26 11.30 -19.20
N ARG A 318 5.02 11.57 -20.49
CA ARG A 318 5.98 12.18 -21.44
C ARG A 318 6.44 13.57 -20.98
N LYS A 319 5.54 14.38 -20.42
CA LYS A 319 5.86 15.70 -19.83
C LYS A 319 6.68 15.54 -18.56
N TYR A 320 6.28 14.57 -17.73
CA TYR A 320 6.83 14.40 -16.40
C TYR A 320 8.26 13.84 -16.43
N ILE A 321 8.56 12.89 -17.31
CA ILE A 321 9.94 12.40 -17.46
C ILE A 321 10.85 13.50 -17.99
N ALA A 322 10.41 14.31 -18.97
CA ALA A 322 11.19 15.44 -19.46
C ALA A 322 11.45 16.47 -18.34
N ALA A 323 10.43 16.78 -17.54
CA ALA A 323 10.56 17.69 -16.40
C ALA A 323 11.49 17.16 -15.30
N LEU A 324 11.46 15.85 -15.02
CA LEU A 324 12.35 15.21 -14.05
C LEU A 324 13.81 15.27 -14.53
N LEU A 325 14.06 14.93 -15.79
CA LEU A 325 15.39 15.00 -16.39
C LEU A 325 15.96 16.43 -16.33
N LYS A 326 15.12 17.44 -16.56
CA LYS A 326 15.53 18.86 -16.43
C LYS A 326 15.71 19.32 -14.99
N ALA A 327 15.07 18.69 -14.00
CA ALA A 327 15.37 18.97 -12.60
C ALA A 327 16.79 18.49 -12.24
N TRP A 328 17.16 17.28 -12.68
CA TRP A 328 18.48 16.70 -12.42
C TRP A 328 19.58 17.30 -13.29
N TRP A 329 19.32 17.59 -14.57
CA TRP A 329 20.30 18.08 -15.53
C TRP A 329 19.74 19.25 -16.38
N PRO A 330 19.52 20.44 -15.80
CA PRO A 330 18.86 21.56 -16.47
C PRO A 330 19.65 22.10 -17.68
N GLY A 331 20.98 21.98 -17.66
CA GLY A 331 21.87 22.40 -18.75
C GLY A 331 22.05 21.37 -19.86
N VAL A 332 21.46 20.18 -19.73
CA VAL A 332 21.61 19.07 -20.69
C VAL A 332 20.29 18.86 -21.42
N ASP A 333 20.33 18.47 -22.69
CA ASP A 333 19.13 18.07 -23.42
C ASP A 333 18.51 16.77 -22.85
N CYS A 334 17.21 16.57 -23.05
CA CYS A 334 16.53 15.43 -22.44
C CYS A 334 17.00 14.06 -22.96
N ASP A 335 17.46 13.96 -24.21
CA ASP A 335 17.91 12.67 -24.76
C ASP A 335 19.25 12.25 -24.14
N THR A 336 20.18 13.20 -24.00
CA THR A 336 21.44 12.98 -23.27
C THR A 336 21.16 12.72 -21.78
N GLY A 337 20.28 13.49 -21.13
CA GLY A 337 19.90 13.25 -19.73
C GLY A 337 19.29 11.87 -19.50
N TYR A 338 18.45 11.39 -20.43
CA TYR A 338 17.90 10.04 -20.38
C TYR A 338 18.99 8.96 -20.48
N SER A 339 20.04 9.20 -21.28
CA SER A 339 21.17 8.27 -21.41
C SER A 339 21.93 8.05 -20.11
N TYR A 340 21.90 9.02 -19.18
CA TYR A 340 22.51 8.93 -17.85
C TYR A 340 21.71 8.06 -16.87
N LEU A 341 20.44 7.76 -17.15
CA LEU A 341 19.63 6.92 -16.28
C LEU A 341 20.09 5.46 -16.34
N LEU A 342 20.25 4.87 -15.16
CA LEU A 342 20.39 3.43 -14.98
C LEU A 342 19.12 2.72 -15.46
N LYS A 343 19.32 1.54 -16.05
CA LYS A 343 18.25 0.72 -16.63
C LYS A 343 18.11 -0.55 -15.79
N LYS A 344 16.90 -0.82 -15.31
CA LYS A 344 16.60 -1.97 -14.46
C LYS A 344 16.69 -3.26 -15.29
N THR A 345 17.51 -4.22 -14.84
CA THR A 345 17.73 -5.51 -15.51
C THR A 345 16.91 -6.65 -14.91
N GLY A 346 16.54 -6.56 -13.62
CA GLY A 346 15.81 -7.60 -12.91
C GLY A 346 15.11 -7.09 -11.65
N ASP A 347 14.59 -8.01 -10.85
CA ASP A 347 14.09 -7.67 -9.52
C ASP A 347 15.26 -7.28 -8.60
N HIS A 348 15.07 -6.23 -7.79
CA HIS A 348 16.04 -5.78 -6.79
C HIS A 348 15.27 -5.33 -5.54
N SER A 349 14.20 -6.07 -5.23
CA SER A 349 13.48 -5.93 -3.97
C SER A 349 14.36 -6.38 -2.80
N ILE A 350 13.94 -6.10 -1.57
CA ILE A 350 14.73 -6.38 -0.37
C ILE A 350 15.13 -7.87 -0.26
N LEU A 351 14.22 -8.80 -0.59
CA LEU A 351 14.51 -10.23 -0.56
C LEU A 351 15.55 -10.63 -1.60
N THR A 352 15.43 -10.11 -2.83
CA THR A 352 16.43 -10.37 -3.88
C THR A 352 17.77 -9.71 -3.54
N MET A 353 17.77 -8.51 -2.95
CA MET A 353 18.99 -7.83 -2.54
C MET A 353 19.77 -8.62 -1.49
N PHE A 354 19.12 -9.15 -0.46
CA PHE A 354 19.79 -9.95 0.55
C PHE A 354 20.16 -11.36 0.05
N ASP A 355 19.39 -11.94 -0.86
CA ASP A 355 19.77 -13.20 -1.52
C ASP A 355 21.07 -13.04 -2.32
N GLU A 356 21.20 -11.98 -3.13
CA GLU A 356 22.42 -11.63 -3.86
C GLU A 356 23.59 -11.27 -2.92
N MET A 357 23.32 -10.60 -1.81
CA MET A 357 24.32 -10.31 -0.77
C MET A 357 24.83 -11.60 -0.10
N SER A 358 23.95 -12.56 0.15
CA SER A 358 24.32 -13.87 0.73
C SER A 358 25.25 -14.68 -0.20
N GLN A 359 25.15 -14.46 -1.50
CA GLN A 359 26.00 -15.06 -2.53
C GLN A 359 27.29 -14.28 -2.81
N GLY A 360 27.49 -13.13 -2.15
CA GLY A 360 28.69 -12.29 -2.31
C GLY A 360 28.69 -11.46 -3.59
N HIS A 361 27.52 -11.18 -4.18
CA HIS A 361 27.40 -10.34 -5.38
C HIS A 361 27.29 -8.83 -5.07
N ILE A 362 27.27 -8.45 -3.79
CA ILE A 362 27.18 -7.06 -3.33
C ILE A 362 28.35 -6.77 -2.40
N ASP A 363 29.21 -5.82 -2.78
CA ASP A 363 30.40 -5.45 -1.99
C ASP A 363 30.09 -4.48 -0.83
N GLY A 364 29.03 -3.67 -0.95
CA GLY A 364 28.69 -2.71 0.08
C GLY A 364 27.26 -2.19 0.06
N ALA A 365 26.80 -1.69 1.21
CA ALA A 365 25.43 -1.23 1.42
C ALA A 365 25.36 0.07 2.22
N ILE A 366 24.31 0.86 1.97
CA ILE A 366 23.96 2.05 2.75
C ILE A 366 22.52 1.89 3.24
N PHE A 367 22.32 1.86 4.56
CA PHE A 367 21.01 1.86 5.19
C PHE A 367 20.78 3.20 5.92
N VAL A 368 19.70 3.90 5.57
CA VAL A 368 19.34 5.20 6.15
C VAL A 368 18.01 5.07 6.88
N GLY A 369 18.03 5.07 8.22
CA GLY A 369 16.85 4.90 9.05
C GLY A 369 16.18 3.54 8.92
N GLU A 370 16.97 2.48 8.70
CA GLU A 370 16.50 1.10 8.53
C GLU A 370 17.35 0.11 9.35
N ASN A 371 16.75 -1.00 9.78
CA ASN A 371 17.38 -2.02 10.62
C ASN A 371 17.01 -3.45 10.15
N PRO A 372 17.47 -3.87 8.95
CA PRO A 372 17.15 -5.17 8.36
C PRO A 372 17.58 -6.36 9.22
N ALA A 373 18.58 -6.22 10.09
CA ALA A 373 19.01 -7.28 11.01
C ALA A 373 17.95 -7.66 12.06
N VAL A 374 16.84 -6.92 12.12
CA VAL A 374 15.64 -7.24 12.91
C VAL A 374 14.39 -7.21 12.05
N SER A 375 14.23 -6.27 11.10
CA SER A 375 12.96 -6.07 10.40
C SER A 375 12.63 -7.11 9.34
N ASP A 376 13.65 -7.74 8.77
CA ASP A 376 13.52 -8.57 7.58
C ASP A 376 13.36 -10.04 7.98
N PRO A 377 12.67 -10.86 7.16
CA PRO A 377 12.40 -12.24 7.50
C PRO A 377 13.69 -13.06 7.54
N ASP A 378 13.67 -14.16 8.29
CA ASP A 378 14.86 -14.96 8.57
C ASP A 378 16.03 -14.06 8.96
N SER A 379 15.86 -13.32 10.06
CA SER A 379 16.82 -12.27 10.41
C SER A 379 18.22 -12.80 10.70
N ASP A 380 18.38 -14.10 10.96
CA ASP A 380 19.70 -14.74 11.08
C ASP A 380 20.36 -14.95 9.71
N HIS A 381 19.61 -15.38 8.69
CA HIS A 381 20.08 -15.32 7.29
C HIS A 381 20.51 -13.91 6.90
N VAL A 382 19.72 -12.88 7.23
CA VAL A 382 20.05 -11.47 6.92
C VAL A 382 21.34 -11.04 7.62
N ARG A 383 21.53 -11.38 8.90
CA ARG A 383 22.78 -11.08 9.63
C ARG A 383 23.98 -11.81 9.04
N ALA A 384 23.80 -13.03 8.56
CA ALA A 384 24.85 -13.78 7.87
C ALA A 384 25.20 -13.12 6.52
N ALA A 385 24.21 -12.68 5.75
CA ALA A 385 24.42 -11.98 4.48
C ALA A 385 25.21 -10.67 4.67
N LEU A 386 24.92 -9.89 5.71
CA LEU A 386 25.67 -8.66 6.02
C LEU A 386 27.17 -8.91 6.22
N ALA A 387 27.58 -10.09 6.67
CA ALA A 387 28.99 -10.44 6.87
C ALA A 387 29.79 -10.64 5.59
N ASN A 388 29.11 -10.75 4.43
CA ASN A 388 29.74 -10.85 3.13
C ASN A 388 30.12 -9.47 2.54
N LEU A 389 29.65 -8.37 3.13
CA LEU A 389 29.98 -7.02 2.66
C LEU A 389 31.44 -6.66 2.98
N GLU A 390 32.10 -5.94 2.07
CA GLU A 390 33.37 -5.26 2.35
C GLU A 390 33.15 -4.03 3.24
N TRP A 391 32.08 -3.26 3.00
CA TRP A 391 31.75 -2.07 3.77
C TRP A 391 30.25 -1.86 3.95
N LEU A 392 29.88 -1.26 5.08
CA LEU A 392 28.50 -0.96 5.46
C LEU A 392 28.40 0.45 6.04
N VAL A 393 27.47 1.26 5.54
CA VAL A 393 27.14 2.57 6.12
C VAL A 393 25.74 2.53 6.72
N CYS A 394 25.61 2.87 7.99
CA CYS A 394 24.34 3.04 8.68
C CYS A 394 24.16 4.51 9.09
N VAL A 395 22.99 5.08 8.82
CA VAL A 395 22.60 6.42 9.26
C VAL A 395 21.38 6.29 10.16
N ASP A 396 21.54 6.50 11.46
CA ASP A 396 20.48 6.29 12.46
C ASP A 396 20.71 7.14 13.72
N PRO A 397 19.66 7.57 14.45
CA PRO A 397 19.83 8.22 15.76
C PRO A 397 20.38 7.31 16.87
N PHE A 398 20.31 5.97 16.72
CA PHE A 398 20.82 5.01 17.70
C PHE A 398 21.75 3.98 17.03
N GLU A 399 22.66 3.36 17.81
CA GLU A 399 23.36 2.18 17.32
C GLU A 399 22.36 1.02 17.17
N THR A 400 22.25 0.47 15.95
CA THR A 400 21.27 -0.56 15.59
C THR A 400 21.89 -1.95 15.53
N GLU A 401 21.06 -2.99 15.55
CA GLU A 401 21.49 -4.36 15.29
C GLU A 401 22.16 -4.50 13.92
N THR A 402 21.71 -3.78 12.89
CA THR A 402 22.38 -3.75 11.58
C THR A 402 23.77 -3.13 11.66
N ALA A 403 23.98 -2.03 12.38
CA ALA A 403 25.31 -1.45 12.56
C ALA A 403 26.22 -2.32 13.45
N ALA A 404 25.62 -3.10 14.35
CA ALA A 404 26.30 -3.94 15.32
C ALA A 404 26.29 -5.44 14.97
N PHE A 405 25.93 -5.83 13.74
CA PHE A 405 25.71 -7.24 13.36
C PHE A 405 26.95 -8.12 13.61
N TRP A 406 28.14 -7.55 13.42
CA TRP A 406 29.44 -8.19 13.64
C TRP A 406 29.68 -8.62 15.11
N ARG A 407 28.92 -8.11 16.08
CA ARG A 407 29.00 -8.55 17.48
C ARG A 407 28.52 -9.98 17.67
N LEU A 408 27.62 -10.47 16.81
CA LEU A 408 27.14 -11.85 16.81
C LEU A 408 27.91 -12.74 15.82
N ASN A 409 28.69 -12.16 14.91
CA ASN A 409 29.47 -12.88 13.91
C ASN A 409 30.94 -12.44 13.95
N THR A 410 31.74 -13.15 14.74
CA THR A 410 33.18 -12.85 14.93
C THR A 410 34.03 -13.10 13.68
N LEU A 411 33.46 -13.65 12.61
CA LEU A 411 34.15 -13.88 11.33
C LEU A 411 33.90 -12.76 10.30
N ALA A 412 33.06 -11.77 10.62
CA ALA A 412 32.80 -10.64 9.74
C ALA A 412 34.04 -9.73 9.59
N ASN A 413 34.44 -9.44 8.35
CA ASN A 413 35.53 -8.52 8.01
C ASN A 413 35.02 -7.18 7.45
N THR A 414 33.71 -6.93 7.52
CA THR A 414 33.06 -5.74 7.00
C THR A 414 33.49 -4.48 7.76
N THR A 415 33.89 -3.43 7.03
CA THR A 415 34.13 -2.11 7.63
C THR A 415 32.81 -1.38 7.82
N VAL A 416 32.41 -1.11 9.07
CA VAL A 416 31.14 -0.44 9.39
C VAL A 416 31.33 1.03 9.74
N TYR A 417 30.56 1.91 9.10
CA TYR A 417 30.45 3.32 9.40
C TYR A 417 29.05 3.64 9.96
N LEU A 418 28.97 4.09 11.21
CA LEU A 418 27.72 4.58 11.81
C LEU A 418 27.74 6.12 11.85
N LEU A 419 26.79 6.75 11.16
CA LEU A 419 26.63 8.20 11.11
C LEU A 419 25.41 8.61 11.95
N PRO A 420 25.59 9.32 13.08
CA PRO A 420 24.47 9.70 13.95
C PRO A 420 23.60 10.77 13.29
N CYS A 421 22.29 10.55 13.23
CA CYS A 421 21.34 11.49 12.63
C CYS A 421 20.24 11.99 13.58
N ALA A 422 19.58 13.08 13.15
CA ALA A 422 18.53 13.77 13.90
C ALA A 422 17.19 13.01 13.92
N VAL A 423 16.50 13.03 15.06
CA VAL A 423 15.11 12.53 15.15
C VAL A 423 14.12 13.52 14.52
N GLY A 424 12.85 13.11 14.38
CA GLY A 424 11.80 13.89 13.72
C GLY A 424 11.61 15.32 14.23
N ILE A 425 11.73 15.54 15.55
CA ILE A 425 11.50 16.85 16.18
C ILE A 425 12.71 17.80 16.09
N GLU A 426 13.86 17.32 15.61
CA GLU A 426 15.11 18.09 15.54
C GLU A 426 15.37 18.65 14.12
N LYS A 427 14.48 18.35 13.16
CA LYS A 427 14.68 18.68 11.74
C LYS A 427 13.52 19.46 11.12
N TYR A 428 13.83 20.11 10.02
CA TYR A 428 12.88 20.87 9.19
C TYR A 428 12.46 20.05 7.97
N GLY A 429 11.30 20.38 7.42
CA GLY A 429 10.86 19.87 6.13
C GLY A 429 9.45 19.32 6.17
N SER A 430 9.08 18.61 5.11
CA SER A 430 7.73 18.05 4.96
C SER A 430 7.73 16.53 5.00
N PHE A 431 6.64 15.97 5.52
CA PHE A 431 6.30 14.56 5.38
C PHE A 431 4.88 14.42 4.80
N THR A 432 4.65 13.32 4.08
CA THR A 432 3.34 12.98 3.49
C THR A 432 2.70 11.87 4.31
N ASN A 433 1.57 12.17 4.95
CA ASN A 433 0.84 11.17 5.73
C ASN A 433 0.02 10.21 4.84
N SER A 434 -0.67 9.24 5.46
CA SER A 434 -1.50 8.25 4.74
C SER A 434 -2.64 8.86 3.89
N SER A 435 -3.11 10.05 4.25
CA SER A 435 -4.12 10.84 3.51
C SER A 435 -3.54 11.65 2.35
N ARG A 436 -2.26 11.44 2.02
CA ARG A 436 -1.48 12.21 1.03
C ARG A 436 -1.24 13.66 1.43
N TRP A 437 -1.49 14.04 2.69
CA TRP A 437 -1.25 15.40 3.16
C TRP A 437 0.24 15.62 3.38
N LEU A 438 0.82 16.47 2.54
CA LEU A 438 2.16 17.01 2.65
C LEU A 438 2.16 18.11 3.71
N GLN A 439 2.69 17.78 4.89
CA GLN A 439 2.66 18.65 6.06
C GLN A 439 4.06 19.15 6.40
N TRP A 440 4.21 20.46 6.55
CA TRP A 440 5.46 21.05 7.03
C TRP A 440 5.63 20.89 8.54
N SER A 441 6.87 20.61 8.94
CA SER A 441 7.36 20.51 10.31
C SER A 441 8.59 21.41 10.50
N TRP A 442 8.74 21.91 11.72
CA TRP A 442 9.86 22.78 12.12
C TRP A 442 10.65 22.09 13.22
N SER A 443 11.95 22.37 13.28
CA SER A 443 12.80 21.89 14.36
C SER A 443 12.41 22.54 15.70
N GLY A 444 12.33 21.73 16.74
CA GLY A 444 12.17 22.15 18.14
C GLY A 444 13.49 22.28 18.90
N GLY A 445 14.61 21.79 18.35
CA GLY A 445 15.92 21.79 19.01
C GLY A 445 17.02 21.19 18.14
N ASN A 446 18.27 21.37 18.56
CA ASN A 446 19.42 20.79 17.85
C ASN A 446 19.57 19.30 18.18
N PRO A 447 20.05 18.47 17.23
CA PRO A 447 20.43 17.08 17.51
C PRO A 447 21.53 16.98 18.58
N PRO A 448 21.61 15.86 19.32
CA PRO A 448 22.60 15.68 20.38
C PRO A 448 24.02 15.48 19.84
N GLY A 449 25.02 15.96 20.59
CA GLY A 449 26.43 15.76 20.25
C GLY A 449 26.80 16.36 18.90
N GLU A 450 27.34 15.52 18.01
CA GLU A 450 27.72 15.88 16.63
C GLU A 450 26.73 15.33 15.58
N ALA A 451 25.55 14.86 16.02
CA ALA A 451 24.54 14.37 15.11
C ALA A 451 24.06 15.47 14.17
N ARG A 452 23.72 15.09 12.94
CA ARG A 452 23.28 16.01 11.87
C ARG A 452 21.92 15.58 11.34
N THR A 453 21.19 16.48 10.66
CA THR A 453 19.98 16.05 9.96
C THR A 453 20.33 15.12 8.80
N ASP A 454 19.44 14.18 8.45
CA ASP A 454 19.66 13.30 7.28
C ASP A 454 19.92 14.12 6.02
N LEU A 455 19.22 15.25 5.87
CA LEU A 455 19.39 16.18 4.75
C LEU A 455 20.80 16.74 4.69
N ASP A 456 21.38 17.18 5.81
CA ASP A 456 22.75 17.70 5.84
C ASP A 456 23.77 16.61 5.54
N ILE A 457 23.58 15.39 6.08
CA ILE A 457 24.47 14.23 5.83
C ILE A 457 24.46 13.88 4.35
N LEU A 458 23.27 13.73 3.75
CA LEU A 458 23.12 13.32 2.35
C LEU A 458 23.58 14.38 1.36
N VAL A 459 23.39 15.68 1.66
CA VAL A 459 23.90 16.77 0.82
C VAL A 459 25.43 16.81 0.84
N ASP A 460 26.06 16.64 2.01
CA ASP A 460 27.52 16.59 2.14
C ASP A 460 28.09 15.36 1.42
N LEU A 461 27.54 14.17 1.66
CA LEU A 461 27.95 12.94 0.98
C LEU A 461 27.80 13.06 -0.54
N GLY A 462 26.64 13.53 -1.01
CA GLY A 462 26.38 13.74 -2.45
C GLY A 462 27.36 14.73 -3.09
N THR A 463 27.72 15.81 -2.38
CA THR A 463 28.70 16.81 -2.86
C THR A 463 30.09 16.21 -3.00
N ARG A 464 30.51 15.38 -2.03
CA ARG A 464 31.81 14.69 -2.06
C ARG A 464 31.87 13.66 -3.17
N LEU A 465 30.81 12.87 -3.35
CA LEU A 465 30.71 11.90 -4.45
C LEU A 465 30.77 12.60 -5.81
N LYS A 466 30.01 13.67 -5.99
CA LYS A 466 30.05 14.47 -7.24
C LYS A 466 31.45 15.03 -7.53
N THR A 467 32.16 15.46 -6.49
CA THR A 467 33.56 15.93 -6.62
C THR A 467 34.50 14.78 -6.98
N ALA A 468 34.37 13.62 -6.33
CA ALA A 468 35.21 12.44 -6.57
C ALA A 468 35.03 11.87 -7.98
N PHE A 469 33.80 11.94 -8.52
CA PHE A 469 33.44 11.44 -9.84
C PHE A 469 33.26 12.56 -10.88
N SER A 470 33.94 13.70 -10.71
CA SER A 470 33.75 14.87 -11.58
C SER A 470 34.17 14.66 -13.04
N ALA A 471 34.92 13.60 -13.34
CA ALA A 471 35.27 13.21 -14.71
C ALA A 471 34.08 12.60 -15.48
N GLU A 472 33.08 12.09 -14.77
CA GLU A 472 31.91 11.46 -15.35
C GLU A 472 30.89 12.53 -15.82
N PRO A 473 30.43 12.52 -17.09
CA PRO A 473 29.48 13.51 -17.59
C PRO A 473 28.17 13.57 -16.81
N GLN A 474 27.63 12.41 -16.41
CA GLN A 474 26.41 12.31 -15.61
C GLN A 474 26.53 12.98 -14.24
N MET A 475 27.74 12.99 -13.66
CA MET A 475 28.01 13.60 -12.36
C MET A 475 28.36 15.08 -12.48
N SER A 476 29.23 15.44 -13.42
CA SER A 476 29.64 16.84 -13.65
C SER A 476 28.48 17.72 -14.10
N ASN A 477 27.55 17.17 -14.90
CA ASN A 477 26.36 17.88 -15.34
C ASN A 477 25.21 17.89 -14.32
N LEU A 478 25.26 17.05 -13.29
CA LEU A 478 24.19 16.94 -12.29
C LEU A 478 24.00 18.27 -11.58
N ASN A 479 22.77 18.73 -11.43
CA ASN A 479 22.46 19.97 -10.73
C ASN A 479 22.49 19.80 -9.21
N TRP A 480 22.48 18.57 -8.69
CA TRP A 480 22.49 18.28 -7.26
C TRP A 480 23.84 18.61 -6.59
N PRO A 481 23.84 19.22 -5.39
CA PRO A 481 22.70 19.87 -4.75
C PRO A 481 22.14 21.06 -5.57
N CYS A 482 20.86 21.02 -5.93
CA CYS A 482 20.21 21.97 -6.85
C CYS A 482 20.14 23.39 -6.26
N PHE A 483 19.79 24.40 -7.06
CA PHE A 483 19.66 25.81 -6.63
C PHE A 483 20.82 26.42 -5.81
N GLY A 484 22.03 25.86 -5.87
CA GLY A 484 23.16 26.37 -5.10
C GLY A 484 22.94 26.27 -3.59
N TYR A 485 22.61 25.07 -3.08
CA TYR A 485 22.48 24.80 -1.63
C TYR A 485 23.74 25.12 -0.81
N THR A 486 24.86 25.49 -1.44
CA THR A 486 26.10 25.89 -0.78
C THR A 486 25.84 26.96 0.29
N GLY A 487 26.09 26.59 1.55
CA GLY A 487 25.90 27.48 2.71
C GLY A 487 24.47 27.58 3.24
N GLN A 488 23.50 26.89 2.64
CA GLN A 488 22.13 26.80 3.14
C GLN A 488 21.99 25.65 4.14
N THR A 489 21.26 25.86 5.23
CA THR A 489 20.98 24.85 6.27
C THR A 489 19.55 25.02 6.80
N GLY A 490 19.05 24.04 7.54
CA GLY A 490 17.76 24.14 8.25
C GLY A 490 16.55 24.37 7.34
N ASP A 491 15.60 25.21 7.76
CA ASP A 491 14.34 25.47 7.03
C ASP A 491 14.57 26.00 5.61
N ALA A 492 15.60 26.83 5.40
CA ALA A 492 15.92 27.38 4.10
C ALA A 492 16.33 26.30 3.11
N LEU A 493 17.23 25.38 3.52
CA LEU A 493 17.64 24.24 2.71
C LEU A 493 16.44 23.33 2.38
N ALA A 494 15.64 22.98 3.40
CA ALA A 494 14.46 22.14 3.21
C ALA A 494 13.45 22.78 2.23
N GLU A 495 13.24 24.10 2.31
CA GLU A 495 12.30 24.80 1.43
C GLU A 495 12.81 24.87 -0.02
N LEU A 496 14.12 24.98 -0.23
CA LEU A 496 14.70 24.94 -1.57
C LEU A 496 14.51 23.56 -2.22
N VAL A 497 14.73 22.47 -1.48
CA VAL A 497 14.45 21.11 -1.96
C VAL A 497 12.96 20.95 -2.28
N ALA A 498 12.07 21.45 -1.42
CA ALA A 498 10.62 21.39 -1.67
C ALA A 498 10.20 22.19 -2.92
N LYS A 499 10.87 23.32 -3.22
CA LYS A 499 10.67 24.10 -4.46
C LYS A 499 11.16 23.35 -5.70
N GLU A 500 12.24 22.58 -5.59
CA GLU A 500 12.74 21.73 -6.67
C GLU A 500 11.71 20.66 -7.02
N MET A 501 11.18 20.00 -5.98
CA MET A 501 10.12 19.01 -6.13
C MET A 501 8.85 19.60 -6.72
N HIS A 502 8.47 20.83 -6.33
CA HIS A 502 7.34 21.56 -6.91
C HIS A 502 7.55 21.87 -8.39
N GLY A 503 8.73 22.36 -8.76
CA GLY A 503 9.13 22.66 -10.13
C GLY A 503 9.39 24.13 -10.42
N TYR A 504 10.14 24.36 -11.50
CA TYR A 504 10.62 25.67 -11.93
C TYR A 504 10.84 25.70 -13.44
N PHE A 505 10.91 26.91 -13.99
CA PHE A 505 11.36 27.16 -15.36
C PHE A 505 12.84 27.51 -15.36
N TRP A 506 13.63 26.83 -16.20
CA TRP A 506 15.04 27.10 -16.42
C TRP A 506 15.23 27.93 -17.69
N ASN A 507 15.81 29.13 -17.60
CA ASN A 507 16.02 30.00 -18.77
C ASN A 507 17.46 29.95 -19.34
N GLY A 508 18.24 28.93 -18.98
CA GLY A 508 19.63 28.78 -19.40
C GLY A 508 20.66 29.41 -18.45
N SER A 509 20.23 30.31 -17.55
CA SER A 509 21.14 30.98 -16.59
C SER A 509 20.56 31.15 -15.18
N SER A 510 19.23 31.08 -15.05
CA SER A 510 18.51 31.24 -13.79
C SER A 510 17.23 30.41 -13.80
N TRP A 511 16.70 30.20 -12.61
CA TRP A 511 15.45 29.49 -12.38
C TRP A 511 14.35 30.45 -11.94
N VAL A 512 13.12 30.18 -12.37
CA VAL A 512 11.93 30.90 -11.94
C VAL A 512 10.94 29.88 -11.43
N LEU A 513 10.49 30.01 -10.17
CA LEU A 513 9.53 29.07 -9.58
C LEU A 513 8.28 28.95 -10.46
N HIS A 514 7.83 27.72 -10.71
CA HIS A 514 6.65 27.50 -11.54
C HIS A 514 5.41 28.10 -10.89
N ASN A 515 4.64 28.90 -11.64
CA ASN A 515 3.37 29.42 -11.15
C ASN A 515 2.22 28.57 -11.69
N GLY A 516 1.88 27.49 -11.00
CA GLY A 516 0.75 26.65 -11.38
C GLY A 516 0.86 25.21 -10.87
N THR A 517 0.27 24.30 -11.64
CA THR A 517 0.31 22.86 -11.35
C THR A 517 0.90 22.10 -12.55
N PHE A 518 1.04 20.78 -12.43
CA PHE A 518 1.48 19.92 -13.53
C PHE A 518 0.51 19.97 -14.73
N LEU A 519 -0.74 20.43 -14.53
CA LEU A 519 -1.73 20.63 -15.59
C LEU A 519 -1.25 21.65 -16.64
N ASN A 520 -0.34 22.55 -16.24
CA ASN A 520 0.17 23.62 -17.08
C ASN A 520 1.52 23.27 -17.76
N PHE A 521 2.05 22.05 -17.57
CA PHE A 521 3.27 21.65 -18.25
C PHE A 521 3.02 21.47 -19.76
N PRO A 522 3.87 22.04 -20.62
CA PRO A 522 3.76 21.84 -22.06
C PRO A 522 4.11 20.40 -22.42
N ASP A 523 3.60 19.96 -23.57
CA ASP A 523 4.02 18.72 -24.19
C ASP A 523 5.53 18.75 -24.48
N TYR A 524 6.17 17.59 -24.41
CA TYR A 524 7.55 17.44 -24.86
C TYR A 524 7.60 17.54 -26.39
N THR A 525 8.18 18.63 -26.90
CA THR A 525 8.32 18.91 -28.34
C THR A 525 9.75 18.76 -28.85
N GLY A 526 10.72 18.47 -27.99
CA GLY A 526 12.12 18.31 -28.36
C GLY A 526 13.10 18.63 -27.23
N PRO A 527 14.41 18.59 -27.53
CA PRO A 527 15.50 18.68 -26.54
C PRO A 527 15.52 20.00 -25.73
N ASP A 528 14.96 21.07 -26.29
CA ASP A 528 14.88 22.42 -25.70
C ASP A 528 13.80 22.56 -24.61
N TYR A 529 13.40 21.47 -23.95
CA TYR A 529 12.44 21.52 -22.85
C TYR A 529 13.02 22.29 -21.65
N LEU A 530 12.28 23.27 -21.12
CA LEU A 530 12.77 24.21 -20.09
C LEU A 530 12.06 24.07 -18.73
N TYR A 531 11.00 23.28 -18.66
CA TYR A 531 10.28 23.05 -17.41
C TYR A 531 10.96 21.92 -16.64
N ALA A 532 11.24 22.17 -15.37
CA ALA A 532 11.86 21.21 -14.45
C ALA A 532 10.91 20.92 -13.29
N CYS A 533 10.89 19.68 -12.82
CA CYS A 533 10.08 19.28 -11.68
C CYS A 533 10.64 17.99 -11.07
N GLY A 534 11.15 18.07 -9.84
CA GLY A 534 11.70 16.90 -9.14
C GLY A 534 10.65 15.84 -8.81
N ASN A 535 9.38 16.24 -8.69
CA ASN A 535 8.27 15.30 -8.57
C ASN A 535 6.95 15.94 -9.03
N TRP A 536 6.41 15.50 -10.16
CA TRP A 536 5.19 16.10 -10.74
C TRP A 536 3.98 16.04 -9.79
N LEU A 537 3.92 15.08 -8.88
CA LEU A 537 2.85 15.01 -7.87
C LEU A 537 2.91 16.16 -6.87
N HIS A 538 4.07 16.77 -6.65
CA HIS A 538 4.25 17.91 -5.74
C HIS A 538 4.03 19.26 -6.44
N CYS A 539 3.85 19.27 -7.77
CA CYS A 539 3.56 20.49 -8.51
C CYS A 539 2.17 21.03 -8.17
N GLY A 540 2.14 22.24 -7.60
CA GLY A 540 0.97 22.85 -6.96
C GLY A 540 1.07 23.03 -5.43
N SER A 541 2.11 22.44 -4.81
CA SER A 541 2.42 22.63 -3.37
C SER A 541 2.94 24.02 -3.00
N PHE A 542 3.41 24.81 -3.98
CA PHE A 542 3.73 26.22 -3.83
C PHE A 542 2.81 27.07 -4.72
N ALA A 543 2.53 28.28 -4.27
CA ALA A 543 1.77 29.28 -5.00
C ALA A 543 2.62 30.55 -5.12
N VAL A 544 2.99 30.93 -6.35
CA VAL A 544 3.58 32.24 -6.64
C VAL A 544 2.52 33.35 -6.55
N SER A 545 1.28 33.02 -6.91
CA SER A 545 0.09 33.85 -6.70
C SER A 545 -0.97 33.10 -5.90
N LEU A 546 -1.51 33.73 -4.85
CA LEU A 546 -2.53 33.17 -3.98
C LEU A 546 -3.91 33.15 -4.66
N ASP A 547 -4.73 32.14 -4.34
CA ASP A 547 -6.12 32.09 -4.83
C ASP A 547 -7.04 33.13 -4.12
N ALA A 548 -8.28 33.26 -4.60
CA ALA A 548 -9.24 34.25 -4.10
C ALA A 548 -9.63 34.06 -2.62
N PHE A 549 -9.44 32.86 -2.07
CA PHE A 549 -9.62 32.58 -0.65
C PHE A 549 -8.32 32.75 0.14
N GLU A 550 -7.18 32.34 -0.41
CA GLU A 550 -5.86 32.45 0.21
C GLU A 550 -5.45 33.92 0.40
N SER A 551 -5.67 34.76 -0.62
CA SER A 551 -5.23 36.17 -0.65
C SER A 551 -5.77 37.04 0.51
N PRO A 552 -7.08 37.07 0.80
CA PRO A 552 -7.59 37.85 1.93
C PRO A 552 -7.37 37.18 3.31
N ASN A 553 -7.02 35.89 3.37
CA ASN A 553 -6.93 35.11 4.62
C ASN A 553 -5.49 34.71 5.02
N GLN A 554 -4.47 35.36 4.44
CA GLN A 554 -3.05 34.97 4.62
C GLN A 554 -2.62 34.78 6.08
N GLY A 555 -2.96 35.73 6.95
CA GLY A 555 -2.56 35.68 8.37
C GLY A 555 -3.19 34.51 9.14
N ALA A 556 -4.39 34.07 8.74
CA ALA A 556 -5.06 32.92 9.34
C ALA A 556 -4.56 31.59 8.73
N ILE A 557 -4.19 31.59 7.46
CA ILE A 557 -3.73 30.39 6.75
C ILE A 557 -2.26 30.08 7.05
N TRP A 558 -1.39 31.09 7.10
CA TRP A 558 0.04 30.94 7.39
C TRP A 558 0.46 31.70 8.65
N PRO A 559 -0.08 31.34 9.83
CA PRO A 559 0.23 32.04 11.08
C PRO A 559 1.71 31.94 11.47
N ALA A 560 2.43 30.94 10.95
CA ALA A 560 3.87 30.72 11.18
C ALA A 560 4.77 31.20 10.01
N GLY A 561 4.23 32.00 9.08
CA GLY A 561 4.96 32.47 7.90
C GLY A 561 5.10 31.45 6.78
N GLY A 562 5.90 31.77 5.76
CA GLY A 562 6.06 30.94 4.55
C GLY A 562 4.88 31.01 3.59
N VAL A 563 4.26 32.19 3.46
CA VAL A 563 3.14 32.46 2.54
C VAL A 563 3.46 31.92 1.14
N GLY A 564 2.52 31.17 0.57
CA GLY A 564 2.68 30.50 -0.71
C GLY A 564 3.14 29.04 -0.61
N ASN A 565 3.86 28.64 0.44
CA ASN A 565 4.14 27.21 0.70
C ASN A 565 2.89 26.54 1.28
N ARG A 566 2.15 25.80 0.47
CA ARG A 566 0.86 25.23 0.88
C ARG A 566 0.99 24.11 1.93
N ALA A 567 2.17 23.48 2.07
CA ALA A 567 2.42 22.52 3.15
C ALA A 567 2.46 23.20 4.53
N LYS A 568 2.78 24.51 4.59
CA LYS A 568 2.80 25.35 5.80
C LYS A 568 1.40 25.88 6.20
N ARG A 569 0.32 25.61 5.43
CA ARG A 569 -1.03 26.08 5.78
C ARG A 569 -1.55 25.43 7.07
N ARG A 570 -2.19 26.22 7.94
CA ARG A 570 -2.75 25.84 9.25
C ARG A 570 -4.16 26.40 9.45
N TYR A 571 -5.01 26.39 8.42
CA TYR A 571 -6.39 26.86 8.53
C TYR A 571 -7.33 25.72 8.95
N PRO A 572 -7.86 25.72 10.19
CA PRO A 572 -8.56 24.57 10.75
C PRO A 572 -10.05 24.51 10.36
N ILE A 573 -10.58 25.54 9.70
CA ILE A 573 -12.00 25.57 9.33
C ILE A 573 -12.18 24.69 8.09
N ASP A 574 -13.11 23.75 8.19
CA ASP A 574 -13.44 22.87 7.08
C ASP A 574 -14.29 23.59 6.04
N VAL A 575 -13.69 23.81 4.87
CA VAL A 575 -14.32 24.41 3.69
C VAL A 575 -13.86 23.67 2.44
N GLY A 576 -14.69 23.71 1.41
CA GLY A 576 -14.37 23.19 0.09
C GLY A 576 -13.33 24.03 -0.64
N ASN A 577 -13.02 23.60 -1.86
CA ASN A 577 -12.13 24.32 -2.77
C ASN A 577 -12.60 25.76 -3.02
N ALA A 578 -11.65 26.68 -3.16
CA ALA A 578 -11.89 28.12 -3.28
C ALA A 578 -12.71 28.74 -2.12
N GLY A 579 -12.67 28.12 -0.94
CA GLY A 579 -13.36 28.60 0.26
C GLY A 579 -14.88 28.36 0.27
N TRP A 580 -15.38 27.49 -0.62
CA TRP A 580 -16.81 27.28 -0.78
C TRP A 580 -17.42 26.42 0.33
N THR A 581 -18.66 26.71 0.73
CA THR A 581 -19.38 25.99 1.80
C THR A 581 -20.86 25.79 1.47
N ASP A 582 -21.42 24.66 1.91
CA ASP A 582 -22.86 24.37 1.90
C ASP A 582 -23.20 23.62 3.20
N PRO A 583 -23.43 24.36 4.29
CA PRO A 583 -23.55 23.81 5.64
C PRO A 583 -24.59 22.69 5.73
N GLY A 584 -24.20 21.57 6.35
CA GLY A 584 -25.07 20.40 6.54
C GLY A 584 -25.27 19.53 5.31
N LYS A 585 -24.57 19.82 4.20
CA LYS A 585 -24.64 19.00 2.97
C LYS A 585 -23.27 18.61 2.40
N LEU A 586 -22.31 19.54 2.42
CA LEU A 586 -20.91 19.23 2.10
C LEU A 586 -20.34 18.27 3.15
N CYS A 587 -19.54 17.28 2.73
CA CYS A 587 -18.86 16.39 3.68
C CYS A 587 -17.96 17.19 4.64
N SER A 588 -18.08 16.91 5.93
CA SER A 588 -17.44 17.69 6.99
C SER A 588 -16.02 17.20 7.35
N SER A 589 -15.20 16.90 6.34
CA SER A 589 -13.92 16.20 6.53
C SER A 589 -12.78 16.64 5.59
N LEU A 590 -12.96 17.66 4.75
CA LEU A 590 -12.01 18.00 3.68
C LEU A 590 -10.77 18.75 4.21
N TYR A 591 -10.98 19.75 5.05
CA TYR A 591 -9.95 20.67 5.56
C TYR A 591 -9.02 21.16 4.44
N SER A 592 -9.60 21.65 3.33
CA SER A 592 -8.90 21.97 2.09
C SER A 592 -7.72 22.95 2.24
N TYR A 593 -7.74 23.77 3.29
CA TYR A 593 -6.70 24.76 3.61
C TYR A 593 -5.86 24.40 4.84
N TRP A 594 -5.92 23.14 5.31
CA TRP A 594 -4.93 22.57 6.21
C TRP A 594 -3.89 21.80 5.42
N SER A 595 -2.61 22.22 5.49
CA SER A 595 -1.51 21.68 4.67
C SER A 595 -1.87 21.64 3.17
N TRP A 596 -1.31 20.69 2.41
CA TRP A 596 -1.67 20.45 1.01
C TRP A 596 -1.62 18.95 0.72
N CYS A 597 -2.51 18.42 -0.11
CA CYS A 597 -2.45 17.01 -0.49
C CYS A 597 -2.25 16.83 -1.98
N TRP A 598 -1.44 15.87 -2.39
CA TRP A 598 -1.37 15.52 -3.81
C TRP A 598 -2.48 14.52 -4.17
N PRO A 599 -2.98 14.53 -5.42
CA PRO A 599 -2.66 15.49 -6.46
C PRO A 599 -3.53 16.76 -6.34
N VAL A 600 -2.91 17.93 -6.54
CA VAL A 600 -3.57 19.26 -6.65
C VAL A 600 -4.64 19.56 -5.59
N ASN A 601 -4.40 19.16 -4.36
CA ASN A 601 -5.28 19.34 -3.20
C ASN A 601 -6.60 18.54 -3.20
N ARG A 602 -6.71 17.49 -4.02
CA ARG A 602 -7.84 16.54 -4.02
C ARG A 602 -7.81 15.67 -2.76
N ARG A 603 -8.75 15.88 -1.84
CA ARG A 603 -8.79 15.21 -0.54
C ARG A 603 -9.30 13.78 -0.66
N ILE A 604 -10.34 13.58 -1.45
CA ILE A 604 -10.89 12.26 -1.81
C ILE A 604 -10.63 12.02 -3.29
N VAL A 605 -9.81 11.02 -3.63
CA VAL A 605 -9.61 10.64 -5.05
C VAL A 605 -10.80 9.86 -5.57
N TYR A 606 -10.97 9.87 -6.90
CA TYR A 606 -12.10 9.25 -7.60
C TYR A 606 -13.45 9.90 -7.26
N ASN A 607 -13.45 11.12 -6.69
CA ASN A 607 -14.65 11.78 -6.20
C ASN A 607 -15.72 12.07 -7.27
N ARG A 608 -15.40 11.95 -8.56
CA ARG A 608 -16.41 11.93 -9.62
C ARG A 608 -17.40 10.76 -9.51
N ALA A 609 -16.93 9.62 -9.01
CA ALA A 609 -17.78 8.46 -8.75
C ALA A 609 -18.78 8.70 -7.59
N SER A 610 -18.68 9.82 -6.86
CA SER A 610 -19.68 10.24 -5.87
C SER A 610 -20.88 10.99 -6.47
N MET A 611 -20.95 11.09 -7.79
CA MET A 611 -22.04 11.73 -8.54
C MET A 611 -22.59 10.76 -9.59
N TYR A 612 -23.80 11.03 -10.07
CA TYR A 612 -24.34 10.33 -11.23
C TYR A 612 -23.54 10.68 -12.50
N LEU A 613 -23.15 9.67 -13.30
CA LEU A 613 -22.46 9.89 -14.57
C LEU A 613 -23.42 10.05 -15.74
N SER A 614 -24.61 9.46 -15.63
CA SER A 614 -25.74 9.63 -16.55
C SER A 614 -26.98 10.13 -15.79
N ASP A 615 -27.93 10.72 -16.51
CA ASP A 615 -29.22 11.09 -15.95
C ASP A 615 -29.95 9.85 -15.42
N LYS A 616 -30.43 9.92 -14.17
CA LYS A 616 -31.23 8.85 -13.55
C LYS A 616 -32.70 9.00 -13.92
N ASP A 617 -33.20 10.23 -13.86
CA ASP A 617 -34.56 10.62 -14.18
C ASP A 617 -34.60 12.12 -14.52
N LEU A 618 -35.80 12.68 -14.73
CA LEU A 618 -35.98 14.09 -15.11
C LEU A 618 -35.55 15.10 -14.02
N THR A 619 -35.32 14.63 -12.79
CA THR A 619 -35.00 15.46 -11.61
C THR A 619 -33.62 15.18 -11.03
N THR A 620 -33.02 14.04 -11.36
CA THR A 620 -31.69 13.61 -10.91
C THR A 620 -30.80 13.41 -12.13
N LEU A 621 -29.93 14.39 -12.37
CA LEU A 621 -29.14 14.52 -13.60
C LEU A 621 -27.67 14.14 -13.38
N ALA A 622 -26.96 13.92 -14.48
CA ALA A 622 -25.51 13.74 -14.44
C ALA A 622 -24.82 14.95 -13.76
N GLY A 623 -23.91 14.66 -12.82
CA GLY A 623 -23.24 15.65 -11.97
C GLY A 623 -23.96 15.98 -10.66
N ASP A 624 -25.17 15.44 -10.43
CA ASP A 624 -25.81 15.49 -9.12
C ASP A 624 -25.19 14.43 -8.18
N PRO A 625 -25.05 14.74 -6.87
CA PRO A 625 -24.41 13.83 -5.93
C PRO A 625 -25.27 12.59 -5.63
N LEU A 626 -24.61 11.44 -5.45
CA LEU A 626 -25.27 10.19 -5.02
C LEU A 626 -25.86 10.32 -3.60
N ALA A 627 -25.14 11.01 -2.71
CA ALA A 627 -25.55 11.30 -1.34
C ALA A 627 -25.64 12.82 -1.08
N PRO A 628 -26.77 13.49 -1.41
CA PRO A 628 -26.91 14.95 -1.32
C PRO A 628 -26.70 15.55 0.08
N GLN A 629 -26.81 14.75 1.14
CA GLN A 629 -26.64 15.14 2.54
C GLN A 629 -25.19 15.12 3.03
N LYS A 630 -24.27 14.50 2.29
CA LYS A 630 -22.84 14.38 2.65
C LYS A 630 -21.94 14.33 1.41
N TYR A 631 -22.27 15.10 0.37
CA TYR A 631 -21.57 14.98 -0.91
C TYR A 631 -20.14 15.49 -0.83
N VAL A 632 -19.27 14.88 -1.64
CA VAL A 632 -17.86 15.28 -1.79
C VAL A 632 -17.74 16.40 -2.81
N VAL A 633 -18.39 16.22 -3.97
CA VAL A 633 -18.39 17.17 -5.07
C VAL A 633 -19.75 17.16 -5.77
N LYS A 634 -20.15 18.27 -6.37
CA LYS A 634 -21.35 18.40 -7.22
C LYS A 634 -21.12 19.36 -8.38
N TRP A 635 -21.85 19.20 -9.48
CA TRP A 635 -21.92 20.19 -10.55
C TRP A 635 -22.90 21.32 -10.20
N ASP A 636 -22.44 22.57 -10.25
CA ASP A 636 -23.27 23.77 -10.09
C ASP A 636 -23.57 24.35 -11.48
N PRO A 637 -24.78 24.16 -12.03
CA PRO A 637 -25.11 24.62 -13.37
C PRO A 637 -25.20 26.14 -13.47
N ALA A 638 -25.54 26.84 -12.39
CA ALA A 638 -25.65 28.29 -12.40
C ALA A 638 -24.26 28.94 -12.50
N ALA A 639 -23.27 28.37 -11.81
CA ALA A 639 -21.89 28.84 -11.87
C ALA A 639 -21.05 28.15 -12.95
N SER A 640 -21.58 27.14 -13.64
CA SER A 640 -20.86 26.31 -14.62
C SER A 640 -19.52 25.77 -14.07
N THR A 641 -19.54 25.26 -12.84
CA THR A 641 -18.34 24.77 -12.15
C THR A 641 -18.66 23.67 -11.14
N PHE A 642 -17.64 22.96 -10.67
CA PHE A 642 -17.77 22.00 -9.58
C PHE A 642 -17.65 22.70 -8.21
N ARG A 643 -18.45 22.24 -7.23
CA ARG A 643 -18.44 22.70 -5.83
C ARG A 643 -18.10 21.55 -4.90
N GLY A 644 -17.48 21.85 -3.76
CA GLY A 644 -17.03 20.86 -2.76
C GLY A 644 -15.51 20.67 -2.79
N ASP A 645 -15.03 19.43 -2.78
CA ASP A 645 -13.61 19.09 -2.98
C ASP A 645 -13.13 19.49 -4.39
N VAL A 646 -11.81 19.48 -4.61
CA VAL A 646 -11.23 19.60 -5.96
C VAL A 646 -11.66 18.38 -6.77
N ILE A 647 -12.29 18.61 -7.93
CA ILE A 647 -12.75 17.52 -8.79
C ILE A 647 -11.59 16.67 -9.33
N ASP A 648 -11.71 15.35 -9.23
CA ASP A 648 -10.72 14.39 -9.74
C ASP A 648 -10.98 14.08 -11.22
N GLY A 649 -10.39 14.92 -12.08
CA GLY A 649 -10.61 14.93 -13.53
C GLY A 649 -11.40 16.15 -13.95
N GLY A 650 -10.81 17.05 -14.75
CA GLY A 650 -11.55 18.18 -15.31
C GLY A 650 -12.47 17.74 -16.44
N GLY A 651 -13.51 18.52 -16.74
CA GLY A 651 -14.47 18.24 -17.81
C GLY A 651 -15.89 18.59 -17.40
N ASN A 652 -16.53 19.48 -18.16
CA ASN A 652 -17.92 19.88 -17.91
C ASN A 652 -18.88 18.82 -18.46
N PRO A 653 -20.13 18.75 -17.95
CA PRO A 653 -21.15 17.88 -18.54
C PRO A 653 -21.43 18.26 -20.00
N GLY A 654 -21.21 17.32 -20.92
CA GLY A 654 -21.52 17.49 -22.34
C GLY A 654 -20.72 16.58 -23.27
N PRO A 655 -21.06 16.57 -24.58
CA PRO A 655 -20.38 15.77 -25.60
C PRO A 655 -18.87 16.05 -25.63
N GLY A 656 -18.06 14.98 -25.67
CA GLY A 656 -16.60 15.07 -25.83
C GLY A 656 -15.83 15.70 -24.67
N THR A 657 -16.50 16.07 -23.59
CA THR A 657 -15.88 16.75 -22.43
C THR A 657 -16.15 16.06 -21.09
N TRP A 658 -17.14 15.17 -21.03
CA TRP A 658 -17.53 14.45 -19.82
C TRP A 658 -16.62 13.24 -19.56
N PRO A 659 -15.84 13.18 -18.47
CA PRO A 659 -14.87 12.09 -18.27
C PRO A 659 -15.43 10.93 -17.43
N TYR A 660 -14.89 9.72 -17.64
CA TYR A 660 -15.02 8.61 -16.68
C TYR A 660 -14.30 8.93 -15.35
N PRO A 661 -14.71 8.32 -14.21
CA PRO A 661 -14.24 8.75 -12.88
C PRO A 661 -12.81 8.32 -12.52
N PHE A 662 -12.28 7.24 -13.08
CA PHE A 662 -10.93 6.74 -12.74
C PHE A 662 -9.88 7.21 -13.75
N ILE A 663 -9.56 8.51 -13.69
CA ILE A 663 -8.80 9.21 -14.73
C ILE A 663 -7.39 8.67 -15.03
N MET A 664 -6.81 7.91 -14.10
CA MET A 664 -5.48 7.33 -14.27
C MET A 664 -5.52 6.04 -15.10
N LEU A 665 -6.67 5.40 -15.22
CA LEU A 665 -6.83 4.11 -15.91
C LEU A 665 -7.08 4.33 -17.41
N LYS A 666 -6.70 3.32 -18.20
CA LYS A 666 -6.75 3.41 -19.66
C LYS A 666 -8.17 3.48 -20.20
N ASP A 667 -9.10 2.82 -19.52
CA ASP A 667 -10.54 2.78 -19.83
C ASP A 667 -11.37 3.73 -18.96
N GLY A 668 -10.76 4.37 -17.95
CA GLY A 668 -11.47 5.24 -17.02
C GLY A 668 -12.35 4.54 -15.97
N HIS A 669 -12.36 3.20 -15.93
CA HIS A 669 -13.25 2.41 -15.08
C HIS A 669 -12.54 1.78 -13.90
N GLY A 670 -13.22 1.60 -12.77
CA GLY A 670 -12.76 0.76 -11.68
C GLY A 670 -12.72 -0.70 -12.12
N HIS A 671 -11.60 -1.38 -11.88
CA HIS A 671 -11.37 -2.73 -12.41
C HIS A 671 -11.90 -3.81 -11.46
N LEU A 672 -13.02 -4.42 -11.85
CA LEU A 672 -13.44 -5.71 -11.30
C LEU A 672 -12.53 -6.82 -11.84
N PHE A 673 -12.34 -6.84 -13.16
CA PHE A 673 -11.33 -7.65 -13.85
C PHE A 673 -10.05 -6.83 -14.03
N GLY A 674 -8.94 -7.29 -13.44
CA GLY A 674 -7.65 -6.59 -13.42
C GLY A 674 -6.75 -6.85 -14.64
N GLY A 675 -7.20 -7.66 -15.59
CA GLY A 675 -6.49 -8.01 -16.83
C GLY A 675 -5.00 -8.37 -16.61
N TRP A 676 -4.12 -7.73 -17.39
CA TRP A 676 -2.68 -8.00 -17.44
C TRP A 676 -1.84 -7.39 -16.29
N THR A 677 -2.47 -6.74 -15.30
CA THR A 677 -1.76 -5.89 -14.32
C THR A 677 -0.95 -6.67 -13.30
N LEU A 678 -1.45 -7.81 -12.82
CA LEU A 678 -0.77 -8.65 -11.82
C LEU A 678 -0.17 -9.91 -12.45
N SER A 679 0.89 -10.46 -11.86
CA SER A 679 1.56 -11.69 -12.31
C SER A 679 0.71 -12.93 -12.12
N ASP A 680 -0.17 -12.93 -11.12
CA ASP A 680 -0.87 -14.09 -10.58
C ASP A 680 -2.37 -14.13 -10.87
N GLY A 681 -2.90 -13.17 -11.64
CA GLY A 681 -4.23 -13.30 -12.23
C GLY A 681 -5.10 -12.05 -12.27
N PRO A 682 -6.12 -12.01 -13.15
CA PRO A 682 -7.05 -10.86 -13.23
C PRO A 682 -8.06 -10.77 -12.07
N PHE A 683 -8.33 -11.89 -11.41
CA PHE A 683 -9.20 -11.97 -10.23
C PHE A 683 -8.46 -12.61 -9.05
N PRO A 684 -8.86 -12.31 -7.79
CA PRO A 684 -8.35 -13.01 -6.62
C PRO A 684 -8.80 -14.47 -6.59
N TRP A 685 -7.90 -15.37 -6.19
CA TRP A 685 -8.19 -16.76 -5.84
C TRP A 685 -7.44 -17.12 -4.56
N HIS A 686 -8.07 -17.88 -3.66
CA HIS A 686 -7.43 -18.30 -2.43
C HIS A 686 -6.35 -19.35 -2.73
N TYR A 687 -5.15 -19.09 -2.25
CA TYR A 687 -4.07 -20.06 -2.13
C TYR A 687 -3.62 -20.07 -0.67
N GLU A 688 -3.20 -21.21 -0.15
CA GLU A 688 -2.62 -21.29 1.20
C GLU A 688 -1.25 -20.59 1.26
N PRO A 689 -0.90 -20.06 2.45
CA PRO A 689 0.47 -19.64 2.78
C PRO A 689 1.51 -20.72 2.50
N ALA A 690 2.78 -20.32 2.43
CA ALA A 690 3.89 -21.22 2.16
C ALA A 690 3.92 -22.40 3.14
N GLU A 691 3.76 -22.08 4.42
CA GLU A 691 3.67 -23.06 5.49
C GLU A 691 2.22 -23.14 5.99
N SER A 692 1.59 -24.30 5.79
CA SER A 692 0.24 -24.57 6.29
C SER A 692 0.11 -26.04 6.75
N PRO A 693 -0.34 -26.28 7.99
CA PRO A 693 -0.60 -27.62 8.54
C PRO A 693 -1.96 -28.18 8.10
N ILE A 694 -2.79 -27.46 7.34
CA ILE A 694 -4.12 -27.94 6.95
C ILE A 694 -4.08 -28.64 5.60
N ALA A 695 -4.97 -29.62 5.42
CA ALA A 695 -5.23 -30.19 4.11
C ALA A 695 -5.86 -29.13 3.19
N TYR A 696 -5.34 -29.00 1.97
CA TYR A 696 -5.87 -28.03 1.01
C TYR A 696 -7.29 -28.42 0.54
N PRO A 697 -8.28 -27.52 0.61
CA PRO A 697 -9.64 -27.87 0.21
C PRO A 697 -9.76 -28.20 -1.28
N SER A 698 -10.34 -29.35 -1.61
CA SER A 698 -10.48 -29.80 -3.01
C SER A 698 -11.31 -28.86 -3.89
N TRP A 699 -12.21 -28.08 -3.30
CA TRP A 699 -12.99 -27.08 -4.04
C TRP A 699 -12.12 -25.92 -4.55
N LEU A 700 -10.88 -25.76 -4.09
CA LEU A 700 -9.92 -24.77 -4.58
C LEU A 700 -8.98 -25.33 -5.67
N GLY A 701 -9.12 -26.61 -6.05
CA GLY A 701 -8.29 -27.26 -7.05
C GLY A 701 -7.05 -27.92 -6.46
N THR A 702 -6.01 -28.10 -7.29
CA THR A 702 -4.79 -28.85 -6.91
C THR A 702 -3.58 -27.95 -6.60
N TYR A 703 -3.67 -26.65 -6.88
CA TYR A 703 -2.60 -25.71 -6.60
C TYR A 703 -2.79 -25.15 -5.19
N ARG A 704 -2.08 -25.72 -4.21
CA ARG A 704 -2.12 -25.30 -2.81
C ARG A 704 -1.60 -23.87 -2.63
N MET A 705 -0.43 -23.58 -3.18
CA MET A 705 0.18 -22.26 -3.19
C MET A 705 0.00 -21.56 -4.53
N ASN A 706 0.12 -20.23 -4.51
CA ASN A 706 0.16 -19.43 -5.73
C ASN A 706 1.39 -19.84 -6.57
N PRO A 707 1.19 -20.35 -7.79
CA PRO A 707 2.29 -20.95 -8.55
C PRO A 707 3.30 -19.94 -9.09
N THR A 708 3.02 -18.64 -9.01
CA THR A 708 3.89 -17.56 -9.50
C THR A 708 4.80 -16.96 -8.42
N VAL A 709 4.70 -17.46 -7.19
CA VAL A 709 5.61 -17.10 -6.09
C VAL A 709 7.01 -17.57 -6.46
N HIS A 710 8.00 -16.74 -6.11
CA HIS A 710 9.41 -17.06 -6.32
C HIS A 710 10.01 -17.69 -5.08
N LEU A 711 10.73 -18.78 -5.26
CA LEU A 711 11.44 -19.45 -4.18
C LEU A 711 12.92 -19.08 -4.19
N TYR A 712 13.37 -18.45 -3.10
CA TYR A 712 14.79 -18.20 -2.85
C TYR A 712 15.46 -19.44 -2.26
N ASP A 713 16.75 -19.62 -2.56
CA ASP A 713 17.58 -20.73 -2.09
C ASP A 713 16.89 -22.13 -2.18
N PRO A 714 16.50 -22.57 -3.39
CA PRO A 714 15.78 -23.84 -3.57
C PRO A 714 16.58 -25.09 -3.16
N GLY A 715 17.88 -24.97 -2.92
CA GLY A 715 18.74 -26.07 -2.44
C GLY A 715 18.51 -26.40 -0.96
N ASN A 716 18.01 -25.45 -0.17
CA ASN A 716 17.88 -25.55 1.29
C ASN A 716 16.42 -25.49 1.77
N VAL A 717 15.46 -25.86 0.91
CA VAL A 717 14.02 -25.83 1.25
C VAL A 717 13.69 -26.54 2.56
N ALA A 718 14.38 -27.65 2.85
CA ALA A 718 14.14 -28.44 4.07
C ALA A 718 14.54 -27.72 5.37
N THR A 719 15.51 -26.81 5.33
CA THR A 719 15.89 -25.97 6.48
C THR A 719 15.15 -24.64 6.48
N ASN A 720 14.70 -24.18 5.31
CA ASN A 720 14.08 -22.86 5.17
C ASN A 720 12.56 -22.89 5.40
N PHE A 721 11.92 -24.06 5.37
CA PHE A 721 10.47 -24.24 5.47
C PHE A 721 10.09 -25.50 6.27
N ALA A 722 8.99 -25.43 7.02
CA ALA A 722 8.34 -26.60 7.62
C ALA A 722 7.79 -27.52 6.52
N GLU A 723 7.96 -28.83 6.67
CA GLU A 723 7.48 -29.82 5.69
C GLU A 723 5.95 -29.83 5.65
N HIS A 724 5.36 -29.89 4.46
CA HIS A 724 3.90 -29.98 4.37
C HIS A 724 3.41 -31.34 4.89
N GLY A 725 2.45 -31.29 5.83
CA GLY A 725 1.84 -32.49 6.41
C GLY A 725 2.65 -33.15 7.52
N ASP A 726 3.79 -32.59 7.92
CA ASP A 726 4.53 -33.02 9.10
C ASP A 726 3.87 -32.55 10.41
N ASP A 727 4.26 -33.19 11.52
CA ASP A 727 3.79 -32.83 12.87
C ASP A 727 4.83 -32.06 13.71
N GLU A 728 5.94 -31.65 13.09
CA GLU A 728 7.02 -30.96 13.80
C GLU A 728 6.61 -29.54 14.20
N TYR A 729 6.01 -28.79 13.26
CA TYR A 729 5.62 -27.38 13.42
C TYR A 729 4.10 -27.17 13.32
N ASN A 730 3.32 -27.80 14.19
CA ASN A 730 1.85 -27.85 14.05
C ASN A 730 1.05 -26.61 14.48
N ILE A 731 1.72 -25.50 14.83
CA ILE A 731 1.06 -24.28 15.30
C ILE A 731 1.26 -23.18 14.27
N PHE A 732 0.16 -22.51 13.88
CA PHE A 732 0.29 -21.28 13.09
C PHE A 732 0.90 -20.16 13.93
N ALA A 733 1.68 -19.30 13.31
CA ALA A 733 2.20 -18.09 13.92
C ALA A 733 1.93 -16.87 13.05
N THR A 734 1.77 -15.73 13.71
CA THR A 734 1.64 -14.44 13.05
C THR A 734 2.44 -13.40 13.81
N SER A 735 3.21 -12.55 13.11
CA SER A 735 3.92 -11.44 13.73
C SER A 735 3.05 -10.18 13.79
N TYR A 736 3.11 -9.38 14.85
CA TYR A 736 2.40 -8.09 14.90
C TYR A 736 3.01 -7.11 15.90
N ARG A 737 2.38 -5.94 16.01
CA ARG A 737 2.83 -4.81 16.81
C ARG A 737 1.96 -4.61 18.05
N ILE A 738 2.53 -3.96 19.05
CA ILE A 738 1.84 -3.39 20.20
C ILE A 738 1.95 -1.87 20.16
N THR A 739 1.12 -1.18 20.95
CA THR A 739 1.02 0.29 20.90
C THR A 739 2.29 1.00 21.37
N GLU A 740 3.00 0.40 22.32
CA GLU A 740 4.09 1.00 23.08
C GLU A 740 5.42 1.00 22.33
N HIS A 741 5.57 0.14 21.32
CA HIS A 741 6.80 -0.01 20.55
C HIS A 741 6.60 0.27 19.06
N TYR A 742 7.65 0.77 18.42
CA TYR A 742 7.63 1.11 17.00
C TYR A 742 8.70 0.31 16.24
N HIS A 743 8.25 -0.47 15.25
CA HIS A 743 9.09 -1.27 14.36
C HIS A 743 9.99 -2.27 15.10
N THR A 744 11.27 -2.36 14.77
CA THR A 744 12.30 -3.18 15.43
C THR A 744 12.59 -2.75 16.88
N GLY A 745 11.88 -1.73 17.36
CA GLY A 745 12.10 -1.10 18.65
C GLY A 745 13.34 -0.23 18.72
N THR A 746 14.11 -0.06 17.63
CA THR A 746 15.36 0.74 17.62
C THR A 746 15.21 2.11 18.28
N MET A 747 14.09 2.81 18.07
CA MET A 747 13.80 4.05 18.79
C MET A 747 13.22 3.77 20.19
N THR A 748 12.16 2.97 20.27
CA THR A 748 11.32 2.87 21.47
C THR A 748 11.93 2.03 22.61
N ARG A 749 12.81 1.08 22.30
CA ARG A 749 13.60 0.31 23.28
C ARG A 749 14.78 1.09 23.84
N ASN A 750 14.93 2.35 23.42
CA ASN A 750 15.86 3.32 24.00
C ASN A 750 15.12 4.45 24.74
N ILE A 751 13.79 4.34 24.95
CA ILE A 751 12.98 5.33 25.67
C ILE A 751 12.49 4.71 26.99
N PRO A 752 13.03 5.12 28.16
CA PRO A 752 12.75 4.47 29.45
C PRO A 752 11.27 4.30 29.81
N ILE A 753 10.43 5.31 29.53
CA ILE A 753 8.98 5.23 29.81
C ILE A 753 8.29 4.15 28.97
N LEU A 754 8.71 3.94 27.72
CA LEU A 754 8.11 2.91 26.88
C LEU A 754 8.58 1.51 27.32
N ILE A 755 9.83 1.40 27.76
CA ILE A 755 10.39 0.17 28.34
C ILE A 755 9.68 -0.16 29.65
N GLU A 756 9.37 0.82 30.50
CA GLU A 756 8.59 0.58 31.72
C GLU A 756 7.21 -0.02 31.41
N LEU A 757 6.57 0.41 30.32
CA LEU A 757 5.27 -0.10 29.90
C LEU A 757 5.34 -1.50 29.28
N GLN A 758 6.37 -1.79 28.48
CA GLN A 758 6.59 -3.07 27.80
C GLN A 758 8.09 -3.42 27.83
N PRO A 759 8.58 -4.07 28.91
CA PRO A 759 10.03 -4.21 29.15
C PRO A 759 10.68 -5.39 28.42
N GLU A 760 9.91 -6.43 28.11
CA GLU A 760 10.43 -7.74 27.68
C GLU A 760 9.61 -8.29 26.50
N PRO A 761 10.23 -9.05 25.58
CA PRO A 761 9.51 -9.74 24.52
C PRO A 761 8.64 -10.87 25.09
N PHE A 762 7.49 -11.09 24.45
CA PHE A 762 6.56 -12.16 24.81
C PHE A 762 5.89 -12.77 23.57
N VAL A 763 5.32 -13.96 23.75
CA VAL A 763 4.44 -14.64 22.79
C VAL A 763 3.03 -14.72 23.37
N GLU A 764 2.01 -14.35 22.60
CA GLU A 764 0.61 -14.54 23.00
C GLU A 764 0.13 -15.94 22.60
N ILE A 765 -0.38 -16.71 23.56
CA ILE A 765 -0.89 -18.07 23.35
C ILE A 765 -2.27 -18.25 23.99
N SER A 766 -3.09 -19.15 23.43
CA SER A 766 -4.42 -19.44 23.98
C SER A 766 -4.34 -20.28 25.25
N GLU A 767 -5.34 -20.17 26.13
CA GLU A 767 -5.47 -21.05 27.31
C GLU A 767 -5.51 -22.53 26.93
N GLU A 768 -6.14 -22.86 25.80
CA GLU A 768 -6.24 -24.23 25.29
C GLU A 768 -4.89 -24.80 24.84
N LEU A 769 -4.05 -24.00 24.18
CA LEU A 769 -2.71 -24.44 23.80
C LEU A 769 -1.81 -24.59 25.04
N ALA A 770 -1.85 -23.61 25.95
CA ALA A 770 -1.03 -23.60 27.15
C ALA A 770 -1.33 -24.77 28.10
N ALA A 771 -2.57 -25.27 28.09
CA ALA A 771 -3.02 -26.39 28.91
C ALA A 771 -2.64 -27.77 28.35
N ASP A 772 -1.95 -27.86 27.21
CA ASP A 772 -1.49 -29.15 26.69
C ASP A 772 -0.56 -29.85 27.70
N THR A 773 -0.78 -31.15 27.88
CA THR A 773 0.04 -32.03 28.73
C THR A 773 0.42 -33.31 27.99
N THR A 774 0.22 -33.35 26.67
CA THR A 774 0.36 -34.56 25.86
C THR A 774 1.71 -34.66 25.14
N GLY A 775 2.51 -33.60 25.15
CA GLY A 775 3.73 -33.48 24.34
C GLY A 775 3.48 -33.28 22.84
N THR A 776 2.21 -33.26 22.40
CA THR A 776 1.84 -33.25 20.97
C THR A 776 1.73 -31.84 20.41
N LEU A 777 1.11 -30.92 21.15
CA LEU A 777 0.93 -29.52 20.72
C LEU A 777 2.04 -28.64 21.28
N VAL A 778 2.31 -28.76 22.58
CA VAL A 778 3.45 -28.14 23.26
C VAL A 778 4.50 -29.23 23.45
N LYS A 779 5.67 -29.07 22.84
CA LYS A 779 6.73 -30.09 22.92
C LYS A 779 7.17 -30.22 24.38
N ASN A 780 7.45 -31.46 24.78
CA ASN A 780 7.86 -31.82 26.14
C ASN A 780 6.85 -31.47 27.25
N SER A 781 5.59 -31.13 26.96
CA SER A 781 4.60 -30.80 27.98
C SER A 781 4.17 -31.99 28.85
N ASP A 782 4.41 -33.22 28.37
CA ASP A 782 4.26 -34.47 29.13
C ASP A 782 5.32 -34.63 30.23
N THR A 783 6.45 -33.93 30.11
CA THR A 783 7.56 -33.96 31.06
C THR A 783 7.70 -32.65 31.85
N ASN A 784 7.63 -31.49 31.18
CA ASN A 784 7.77 -30.16 31.76
C ASN A 784 6.44 -29.56 32.26
N GLY A 785 5.32 -30.24 32.01
CA GLY A 785 3.97 -29.78 32.36
C GLY A 785 3.45 -28.68 31.44
N PRO A 786 2.23 -28.17 31.71
CA PRO A 786 1.61 -27.11 30.92
C PRO A 786 2.34 -25.76 31.10
N ILE A 787 2.16 -24.87 30.12
CA ILE A 787 2.69 -23.51 30.14
C ILE A 787 1.81 -22.64 31.03
N SER A 788 2.41 -21.98 32.02
CA SER A 788 1.75 -20.96 32.83
C SER A 788 2.03 -19.56 32.30
N ASN A 789 1.16 -18.60 32.60
CA ASN A 789 1.39 -17.21 32.22
C ASN A 789 2.66 -16.65 32.91
N GLY A 790 3.57 -16.09 32.12
CA GLY A 790 4.86 -15.57 32.57
C GLY A 790 6.00 -16.59 32.56
N ASP A 791 5.75 -17.85 32.25
CA ASP A 791 6.81 -18.85 32.03
C ASP A 791 7.69 -18.44 30.85
N ASP A 792 8.98 -18.79 30.92
CA ASP A 792 9.86 -18.75 29.75
C ASP A 792 9.52 -19.90 28.81
N VAL A 793 9.44 -19.59 27.52
CA VAL A 793 9.14 -20.55 26.47
C VAL A 793 10.10 -20.36 25.30
N ILE A 794 10.43 -21.48 24.65
CA ILE A 794 11.14 -21.48 23.38
C ILE A 794 10.12 -21.65 22.27
N VAL A 795 10.12 -20.74 21.31
CA VAL A 795 9.33 -20.85 20.08
C VAL A 795 10.28 -21.13 18.95
N THR A 796 10.06 -22.23 18.22
CA THR A 796 10.96 -22.69 17.15
C THR A 796 10.21 -22.83 15.84
N SER A 797 10.86 -22.44 14.76
CA SER A 797 10.43 -22.65 13.38
C SER A 797 11.59 -23.30 12.61
N ALA A 798 11.41 -23.75 11.36
CA ALA A 798 12.47 -24.42 10.61
C ALA A 798 13.77 -23.59 10.50
N ARG A 799 13.66 -22.26 10.55
CA ARG A 799 14.77 -21.30 10.44
C ARG A 799 15.54 -21.10 11.74
N GLY A 800 14.89 -21.21 12.89
CA GLY A 800 15.53 -20.85 14.16
C GLY A 800 14.56 -20.81 15.35
N SER A 801 15.09 -20.38 16.50
CA SER A 801 14.34 -20.35 17.76
C SER A 801 14.51 -19.02 18.48
N ILE A 802 13.51 -18.66 19.29
CA ILE A 802 13.54 -17.50 20.19
C ILE A 802 13.11 -17.90 21.59
N THR A 803 13.68 -17.26 22.61
CA THR A 803 13.27 -17.42 24.01
C THR A 803 12.54 -16.17 24.49
N VAL A 804 11.28 -16.33 24.92
CA VAL A 804 10.40 -15.21 25.30
C VAL A 804 9.46 -15.59 26.45
N LYS A 805 8.79 -14.60 27.05
CA LYS A 805 7.75 -14.85 28.06
C LYS A 805 6.44 -15.31 27.43
N ALA A 806 5.75 -16.26 28.05
CA ALA A 806 4.40 -16.66 27.65
C ALA A 806 3.33 -15.70 28.19
N CYS A 807 2.55 -15.08 27.31
CA CYS A 807 1.31 -14.38 27.64
C CYS A 807 0.11 -15.29 27.33
N VAL A 808 -0.33 -16.06 28.34
CA VAL A 808 -1.49 -16.96 28.22
C VAL A 808 -2.77 -16.13 28.34
N THR A 809 -3.63 -16.17 27.31
CA THR A 809 -4.75 -15.25 27.19
C THR A 809 -5.99 -15.85 26.54
N LYS A 810 -7.17 -15.31 26.88
CA LYS A 810 -8.46 -15.59 26.22
C LYS A 810 -8.61 -14.89 24.87
N ARG A 811 -7.73 -13.93 24.57
CA ARG A 811 -7.77 -13.13 23.34
C ARG A 811 -7.38 -13.92 22.10
N PHE A 812 -6.63 -15.00 22.27
CA PHE A 812 -6.39 -16.01 21.25
C PHE A 812 -7.28 -17.21 21.52
N LYS A 813 -7.83 -17.79 20.44
CA LYS A 813 -8.61 -19.03 20.50
C LYS A 813 -8.23 -19.95 19.34
N PRO A 814 -8.27 -21.27 19.54
CA PRO A 814 -8.10 -22.22 18.45
C PRO A 814 -9.20 -22.06 17.41
N PHE A 815 -8.88 -22.28 16.14
CA PHE A 815 -9.84 -22.26 15.04
C PHE A 815 -10.31 -23.67 14.73
N ARG A 816 -11.57 -23.81 14.30
CA ARG A 816 -12.07 -25.07 13.74
C ARG A 816 -12.04 -24.98 12.21
N VAL A 817 -11.06 -25.64 11.60
CA VAL A 817 -10.80 -25.60 10.15
C VAL A 817 -11.00 -26.99 9.56
N ASN A 818 -11.97 -27.13 8.66
CA ASN A 818 -12.37 -28.39 8.03
C ASN A 818 -12.53 -29.56 9.04
N GLY A 819 -13.17 -29.27 10.18
CA GLY A 819 -13.37 -30.25 11.26
C GLY A 819 -12.17 -30.48 12.19
N THR A 820 -11.00 -29.91 11.90
CA THR A 820 -9.78 -30.01 12.71
C THR A 820 -9.59 -28.76 13.57
N ILE A 821 -9.03 -28.91 14.76
CA ILE A 821 -8.64 -27.78 15.61
C ILE A 821 -7.23 -27.37 15.24
N VAL A 822 -7.04 -26.09 14.90
CA VAL A 822 -5.72 -25.51 14.65
C VAL A 822 -5.45 -24.39 15.65
N HIS A 823 -4.24 -24.37 16.19
CA HIS A 823 -3.79 -23.35 17.13
C HIS A 823 -3.00 -22.27 16.40
N GLN A 824 -3.06 -21.06 16.93
CA GLN A 824 -2.27 -19.94 16.45
C GLN A 824 -1.66 -19.17 17.60
N VAL A 825 -0.40 -18.76 17.45
CA VAL A 825 0.34 -17.93 18.41
C VAL A 825 0.71 -16.58 17.83
N GLY A 826 0.92 -15.62 18.71
CA GLY A 826 1.24 -14.26 18.35
C GLY A 826 2.66 -13.85 18.69
N ILE A 827 3.47 -13.55 17.67
CA ILE A 827 4.88 -13.18 17.80
C ILE A 827 5.02 -11.65 17.77
N ILE A 828 5.69 -11.07 18.76
CA ILE A 828 6.02 -9.65 18.78
C ILE A 828 7.43 -9.45 18.23
N TRP A 829 7.59 -8.60 17.22
CA TRP A 829 8.86 -8.39 16.49
C TRP A 829 9.56 -7.07 16.87
N HIS A 830 9.27 -6.54 18.06
CA HIS A 830 9.79 -5.25 18.53
C HIS A 830 11.17 -5.32 19.18
N TRP A 831 11.75 -6.51 19.35
CA TRP A 831 13.01 -6.71 20.08
C TRP A 831 14.15 -7.18 19.18
N GLY A 832 15.36 -6.94 19.68
CA GLY A 832 16.64 -7.32 19.11
C GLY A 832 17.73 -7.19 20.17
N PHE A 833 18.97 -7.50 19.81
CA PHE A 833 20.07 -7.61 20.76
C PHE A 833 20.72 -6.27 21.17
N MET A 834 20.29 -5.13 20.60
CA MET A 834 20.83 -3.80 20.89
C MET A 834 19.81 -2.90 21.60
N GLY A 835 20.25 -1.90 22.37
CA GLY A 835 19.39 -0.93 23.05
C GLY A 835 19.25 -1.18 24.56
N LEU A 836 18.43 -0.36 25.25
CA LEU A 836 18.25 -0.46 26.71
C LEU A 836 17.38 -1.66 27.14
N SER A 837 16.45 -2.09 26.28
CA SER A 837 15.68 -3.33 26.42
C SER A 837 16.04 -4.26 25.26
N THR A 838 16.52 -5.45 25.57
CA THR A 838 17.03 -6.43 24.60
C THR A 838 16.25 -7.74 24.64
N GLY A 839 16.29 -8.48 23.54
CA GLY A 839 15.68 -9.80 23.43
C GLY A 839 15.82 -10.36 22.03
N ASP A 840 15.27 -11.54 21.79
CA ASP A 840 15.32 -12.15 20.47
C ASP A 840 14.41 -11.43 19.47
N SER A 841 14.81 -11.44 18.20
CA SER A 841 14.00 -10.93 17.10
C SER A 841 12.96 -11.96 16.71
N GLY A 842 11.67 -11.58 16.78
CA GLY A 842 10.58 -12.44 16.31
C GLY A 842 10.68 -12.83 14.82
N ASN A 843 11.42 -12.06 14.01
CA ASN A 843 11.64 -12.36 12.59
C ASN A 843 12.71 -13.44 12.33
N ILE A 844 13.41 -13.94 13.37
CA ILE A 844 14.16 -15.19 13.26
C ILE A 844 13.22 -16.32 12.80
N LEU A 845 11.95 -16.28 13.22
CA LEU A 845 11.01 -17.36 12.95
C LEU A 845 10.37 -17.30 11.55
N THR A 846 10.35 -16.14 10.90
CA THR A 846 9.52 -15.88 9.71
C THR A 846 10.19 -16.39 8.42
N PRO A 847 9.42 -16.94 7.46
CA PRO A 847 9.96 -17.52 6.24
C PRO A 847 10.48 -16.47 5.25
N TYR A 848 11.57 -16.80 4.57
CA TYR A 848 12.18 -15.99 3.52
C TYR A 848 11.47 -16.17 2.16
N ILE A 849 10.23 -15.73 2.08
CA ILE A 849 9.36 -15.83 0.90
C ILE A 849 8.40 -14.64 0.86
N GLY A 850 7.93 -14.25 -0.33
CA GLY A 850 7.07 -13.06 -0.45
C GLY A 850 6.04 -13.10 -1.57
N ASP A 851 5.23 -12.05 -1.61
CA ASP A 851 4.17 -11.82 -2.59
C ASP A 851 4.65 -11.97 -4.03
N ALA A 852 3.84 -12.64 -4.86
CA ALA A 852 4.17 -12.95 -6.26
C ALA A 852 4.39 -11.71 -7.15
N ASN A 853 3.94 -10.52 -6.72
CA ASN A 853 4.06 -9.28 -7.48
C ASN A 853 5.12 -8.34 -6.90
N THR A 854 5.19 -8.23 -5.58
CA THR A 854 5.95 -7.19 -4.88
C THR A 854 7.15 -7.71 -4.09
N ARG A 855 7.24 -9.03 -3.88
CA ARG A 855 8.21 -9.68 -2.99
C ARG A 855 8.13 -9.21 -1.53
N ILE A 856 7.00 -8.62 -1.11
CA ILE A 856 6.78 -8.31 0.31
C ILE A 856 6.72 -9.62 1.11
N PRO A 857 7.48 -9.77 2.21
CA PRO A 857 7.58 -11.03 2.94
C PRO A 857 6.29 -11.56 3.55
N GLU A 858 6.18 -12.88 3.64
CA GLU A 858 5.11 -13.60 4.36
C GLU A 858 5.44 -13.74 5.86
N SER A 859 5.21 -12.67 6.62
CA SER A 859 5.41 -12.67 8.09
C SER A 859 4.11 -12.68 8.89
N LYS A 860 2.96 -12.87 8.23
CA LYS A 860 1.63 -12.94 8.90
C LYS A 860 1.07 -14.33 9.01
N CYS A 861 1.63 -15.32 8.34
CA CYS A 861 1.23 -16.70 8.49
C CYS A 861 2.42 -17.63 8.21
N PHE A 862 2.86 -18.36 9.22
CA PHE A 862 3.96 -19.33 9.13
C PHE A 862 3.78 -20.39 10.22
N ARG A 863 4.65 -21.40 10.27
CA ARG A 863 4.52 -22.53 11.22
C ARG A 863 5.63 -22.52 12.28
N VAL A 864 5.24 -22.87 13.51
CA VAL A 864 6.13 -22.98 14.67
C VAL A 864 5.76 -24.19 15.54
N ASN A 865 6.65 -24.54 16.46
CA ASN A 865 6.34 -25.27 17.68
C ASN A 865 6.68 -24.41 18.90
N ILE A 866 6.27 -24.86 20.08
CA ILE A 866 6.54 -24.18 21.35
C ILE A 866 6.83 -25.21 22.43
N GLU A 867 7.75 -24.88 23.33
CA GLU A 867 8.04 -25.67 24.53
C GLU A 867 8.31 -24.79 25.75
N LYS A 868 8.07 -25.36 26.93
CA LYS A 868 8.40 -24.74 28.21
C LYS A 868 9.85 -24.99 28.55
N VAL A 869 10.55 -23.93 28.98
CA VAL A 869 11.94 -23.96 29.46
C VAL A 869 12.04 -24.65 30.82
#